data_AF-A0AAU6ENX7-F1
#
_entry.id   AF-A0AAU6ENX7-F1
#
_cell.length_a   1.000
_cell.length_b   1.000
_cell.length_c   1.000
_cell.angle_alpha   90.00
_cell.angle_beta   90.00
_cell.angle_gamma   90.00
#
_symmetry.space_group_name_H-M   'P 1'
#
loop_
_entity.id
_entity.type
_entity.pdbx_description
1 polymer ?
#
loop_
_entity_poly.entity_id
_entity_poly.type
_entity_poly.pdbx_seq_one_letter_code
_entity_poly.pdbx_strand_id
1 'polypeptide(L)'
;MLAALDLAGVNHRDIKPDNLAFRERGKSREVHLSLFDFSLSRAPLEQTGVGTPPYLDPFFDTVHRPRYDAAAERYAVAVTLYEMATGRTPSYGTGGSHPAVIKDDVTIDPDDFEPGPARDGVIAFFRSALARDVKARHDSIETMRIAWQSAFEAVPPAAATPTSVNPVTGEELDQAAAKALLDTAIVSAGLTPRAVDALHRIDVRTVRDLLARSPFELSRLSGVADPTKREIRRRAKQWRGRLQPPVTAASQAEEVQDDSDCGVGSVLGSLVPKHLKKDSAEAQVLRLYLGLEDTATDWPGNNELARAAGVTAGRVGQIIPKARKGWRPKRGLTQVRDEIVEDAGGVISATGVAEALLTSRGSDAAGDRRMRRALGLVRAAVEVEAERGGEARLLQRRSHHSVIIALEKPTDPDAVPGTDLLDYAVRLGKAADQLAAESPLPTAARTEARLRAVRLPQGFAELRPERLALLAAAASRTAAANGRGEVYPDELDPRRALEQMASSLGVIRHGMDPEQLKARIRARYPRVGAFPEQRQDLDALLKKAGVPLVPGQSGYAPRNVQATLLPSSKSRPVTSLSGGAGDREFADFERRMALSSQERGFVTLSVDYRLYADAIAALSARFGAEVLDVTAELLAAMRVTAEALSVDWSLVLRSDRPDAAPQDAANLRRLVELAAAGLEERLTTAPEPLLVVEAAPLARYDRLGVLERLADKATARPAARWLLLPVERGGALRRRPAGPRLPWCAEGLR
;
A
#
# COMPACT_ATOMS: atom_id res chain seq x y z
N MET A 1 2.43 21.14 5.68
CA MET A 1 3.41 20.28 4.98
C MET A 1 3.65 20.79 3.56
N LEU A 2 2.64 20.77 2.68
CA LEU A 2 2.80 21.23 1.30
C LEU A 2 3.21 22.72 1.19
N ALA A 3 2.65 23.59 2.04
CA ALA A 3 3.11 24.97 2.17
C ALA A 3 4.61 25.11 2.54
N ALA A 4 5.16 24.14 3.29
CA ALA A 4 6.59 24.15 3.63
C ALA A 4 7.46 23.66 2.45
N LEU A 5 6.93 22.78 1.59
CA LEU A 5 7.61 22.35 0.36
C LEU A 5 7.62 23.48 -0.68
N ASP A 6 6.49 24.18 -0.83
CA ASP A 6 6.34 25.35 -1.71
C ASP A 6 7.30 26.47 -1.29
N LEU A 7 7.39 26.79 0.00
CA LEU A 7 8.38 27.73 0.55
C LEU A 7 9.84 27.30 0.31
N ALA A 8 10.10 26.00 0.23
CA ALA A 8 11.41 25.45 -0.05
C ALA A 8 11.71 25.33 -1.57
N GLY A 9 10.74 25.68 -2.43
CA GLY A 9 10.84 25.53 -3.88
C GLY A 9 10.91 24.07 -4.35
N VAL A 10 10.34 23.15 -3.58
CA VAL A 10 10.36 21.71 -3.87
C VAL A 10 8.98 21.24 -4.31
N ASN A 11 8.88 20.75 -5.55
CA ASN A 11 7.68 20.07 -6.05
C ASN A 11 7.78 18.57 -5.77
N HIS A 12 6.70 17.94 -5.30
CA HIS A 12 6.71 16.51 -4.99
C HIS A 12 6.53 15.65 -6.25
N ARG A 13 5.67 16.07 -7.18
CA ARG A 13 5.38 15.47 -8.50
C ARG A 13 4.72 14.09 -8.50
N ASP A 14 4.50 13.50 -7.32
CA ASP A 14 3.74 12.25 -7.16
C ASP A 14 2.82 12.30 -5.93
N ILE A 15 2.02 13.35 -5.78
CA ILE A 15 1.06 13.45 -4.67
C ILE A 15 -0.15 12.56 -4.98
N LYS A 16 -0.34 11.52 -4.15
CA LYS A 16 -1.44 10.54 -4.24
C LYS A 16 -1.64 9.84 -2.89
N PRO A 17 -2.77 9.14 -2.65
CA PRO A 17 -3.03 8.46 -1.39
C PRO A 17 -1.93 7.48 -0.96
N ASP A 18 -1.35 6.71 -1.88
CA ASP A 18 -0.27 5.75 -1.60
C ASP A 18 0.99 6.36 -1.00
N ASN A 19 1.21 7.67 -1.20
CA ASN A 19 2.37 8.40 -0.71
C ASN A 19 2.08 9.16 0.60
N LEU A 20 0.91 8.94 1.21
CA LEU A 20 0.50 9.52 2.49
C LEU A 20 0.50 8.45 3.58
N ALA A 21 1.18 8.70 4.70
CA ALA A 21 1.24 7.80 5.84
C ALA A 21 0.95 8.52 7.16
N PHE A 22 0.24 7.82 8.04
CA PHE A 22 0.11 8.21 9.44
C PHE A 22 1.40 7.89 10.20
N ARG A 23 2.01 8.89 10.83
CA ARG A 23 3.17 8.71 11.73
C ARG A 23 2.88 9.32 13.08
N GLU A 24 3.21 8.58 14.14
CA GLU A 24 3.24 9.10 15.50
C GLU A 24 4.49 9.97 15.68
N ARG A 25 4.34 11.19 16.22
CA ARG A 25 5.47 12.09 16.48
C ARG A 25 5.48 12.56 17.94
N GLY A 26 6.65 12.54 18.57
CA GLY A 26 6.88 13.05 19.93
C GLY A 26 6.47 12.08 21.05
N LYS A 27 6.66 12.50 22.30
CA LYS A 27 6.29 11.71 23.50
C LYS A 27 4.78 11.55 23.70
N SER A 28 3.95 12.39 23.06
CA SER A 28 2.49 12.36 23.16
C SER A 28 1.78 11.38 22.21
N ARG A 29 2.52 10.71 21.30
CA ARG A 29 1.98 9.79 20.28
C ARG A 29 0.88 10.40 19.42
N GLU A 30 0.96 11.70 19.14
CA GLU A 30 0.03 12.35 18.21
C GLU A 30 0.27 11.85 16.79
N VAL A 31 -0.82 11.41 16.15
CA VAL A 31 -0.82 10.86 14.80
C VAL A 31 -0.89 12.01 13.81
N HIS A 32 0.15 12.15 12.98
CA HIS A 32 0.22 13.15 11.92
C HIS A 32 0.26 12.48 10.54
N LEU A 33 -0.43 13.09 9.57
CA LEU A 33 -0.31 12.73 8.16
C LEU A 33 1.03 13.24 7.61
N SER A 34 1.82 12.36 7.00
CA SER A 34 3.14 12.63 6.43
C SER A 34 3.21 12.19 4.97
N LEU A 35 3.80 13.01 4.11
CA LEU A 35 4.07 12.70 2.70
C LEU A 35 5.47 12.08 2.58
N PHE A 36 5.59 11.05 1.76
CA PHE A 36 6.84 10.33 1.49
C PHE A 36 6.97 10.01 -0.01
N ASP A 37 8.16 9.54 -0.41
CA ASP A 37 8.56 9.26 -1.81
C ASP A 37 8.77 10.50 -2.72
N PHE A 38 9.87 11.22 -2.48
CA PHE A 38 10.31 12.36 -3.27
C PHE A 38 11.12 11.97 -4.53
N SER A 39 11.02 10.72 -5.00
CA SER A 39 11.84 10.22 -6.11
C SER A 39 11.67 11.02 -7.40
N LEU A 40 10.49 11.60 -7.62
CA LEU A 40 10.18 12.42 -8.81
C LEU A 40 10.41 13.93 -8.60
N SER A 41 10.75 14.39 -7.38
CA SER A 41 10.94 15.82 -7.08
C SER A 41 12.07 16.50 -7.89
N ARG A 42 13.00 15.71 -8.44
CA ARG A 42 14.14 16.18 -9.26
C ARG A 42 13.92 16.03 -10.76
N ALA A 43 12.76 15.58 -11.20
CA ALA A 43 12.46 15.48 -12.62
C ALA A 43 12.49 16.89 -13.28
N PRO A 44 12.97 17.02 -14.53
CA PRO A 44 12.94 18.29 -15.27
C PRO A 44 11.52 18.85 -15.36
N LEU A 45 11.35 20.16 -15.17
CA LEU A 45 10.02 20.80 -15.15
C LEU A 45 9.34 20.72 -16.52
N GLU A 46 10.11 20.58 -17.60
CA GLU A 46 9.64 20.42 -18.98
C GLU A 46 8.93 19.06 -19.21
N GLN A 47 9.20 18.06 -18.37
CA GLN A 47 8.58 16.74 -18.47
C GLN A 47 7.23 16.70 -17.73
N THR A 48 6.21 17.33 -18.29
CA THR A 48 4.87 17.46 -17.66
C THR A 48 4.13 16.13 -17.47
N GLY A 49 4.51 15.07 -18.21
CA GLY A 49 3.96 13.72 -18.08
C GLY A 49 4.56 12.85 -16.97
N VAL A 50 5.52 13.38 -16.17
CA VAL A 50 6.16 12.63 -15.08
C VAL A 50 5.33 12.71 -13.80
N GLY A 51 4.79 11.57 -13.38
CA GLY A 51 3.97 11.36 -12.20
C GLY A 51 3.02 10.18 -12.42
N THR A 52 2.04 9.99 -11.54
CA THR A 52 1.05 8.91 -11.65
C THR A 52 -0.28 9.46 -12.20
N PRO A 53 -0.74 9.10 -13.41
CA PRO A 53 -2.14 9.30 -13.79
C PRO A 53 -3.06 8.54 -12.82
N PRO A 54 -4.19 9.12 -12.35
CA PRO A 54 -4.86 10.33 -12.82
C PRO A 54 -4.54 11.62 -12.04
N TYR A 55 -3.54 11.62 -11.15
CA TYR A 55 -3.16 12.79 -10.33
C TYR A 55 -2.37 13.85 -11.10
N LEU A 56 -1.91 13.52 -12.31
CA LEU A 56 -1.22 14.43 -13.20
C LEU A 56 -2.18 15.46 -13.76
N ASP A 57 -1.79 16.74 -13.69
CA ASP A 57 -2.53 17.84 -14.29
C ASP A 57 -2.56 17.70 -15.82
N PRO A 58 -3.73 17.48 -16.44
CA PRO A 58 -3.81 17.23 -17.86
C PRO A 58 -3.83 18.52 -18.70
N PHE A 59 -3.83 19.70 -18.07
CA PHE A 59 -4.03 21.00 -18.72
C PHE A 59 -2.71 21.78 -18.88
N PHE A 60 -1.73 21.11 -19.48
CA PHE A 60 -0.53 21.77 -20.00
C PHE A 60 -0.74 22.13 -21.47
N ASP A 61 -0.21 23.27 -21.89
CA ASP A 61 -0.22 23.69 -23.29
C ASP A 61 1.15 24.24 -23.69
N THR A 62 1.43 24.27 -24.99
CA THR A 62 2.75 24.65 -25.49
C THR A 62 3.01 26.17 -25.47
N VAL A 63 2.01 26.99 -25.13
CA VAL A 63 2.05 28.45 -25.34
C VAL A 63 2.04 29.23 -24.02
N HIS A 64 1.16 28.87 -23.11
CA HIS A 64 0.90 29.52 -21.83
C HIS A 64 1.41 28.69 -20.64
N ARG A 65 1.45 27.35 -20.74
CA ARG A 65 1.88 26.48 -19.64
C ARG A 65 2.67 25.24 -20.10
N PRO A 66 3.89 25.43 -20.66
CA PRO A 66 4.68 24.34 -21.25
C PRO A 66 5.49 23.53 -20.23
N ARG A 67 5.44 23.89 -18.94
CA ARG A 67 6.25 23.28 -17.89
C ARG A 67 5.40 23.01 -16.66
N TYR A 68 5.82 22.01 -15.91
CA TYR A 68 5.33 21.69 -14.58
C TYR A 68 5.54 22.90 -13.66
N ASP A 69 4.46 23.35 -13.02
CA ASP A 69 4.45 24.52 -12.16
C ASP A 69 3.74 24.19 -10.83
N ALA A 70 3.67 25.19 -9.94
CA ALA A 70 3.02 25.03 -8.65
C ALA A 70 1.49 24.76 -8.78
N ALA A 71 0.85 25.13 -9.89
CA ALA A 71 -0.56 24.84 -10.13
C ALA A 71 -0.79 23.34 -10.39
N ALA A 72 0.21 22.62 -10.91
CA ALA A 72 0.15 21.17 -11.10
C ALA A 72 0.22 20.41 -9.77
N GLU A 73 1.04 20.88 -8.82
CA GLU A 73 1.05 20.33 -7.45
C GLU A 73 -0.31 20.52 -6.79
N ARG A 74 -0.92 21.71 -6.92
CA ARG A 74 -2.24 21.99 -6.37
C ARG A 74 -3.34 21.12 -7.01
N TYR A 75 -3.24 20.85 -8.31
CA TYR A 75 -4.12 19.91 -8.99
C TYR A 75 -4.02 18.50 -8.39
N ALA A 76 -2.80 17.97 -8.25
CA ALA A 76 -2.57 16.63 -7.68
C ALA A 76 -3.12 16.52 -6.24
N VAL A 77 -3.00 17.59 -5.45
CA VAL A 77 -3.60 17.69 -4.11
C VAL A 77 -5.12 17.66 -4.17
N ALA A 78 -5.73 18.41 -5.09
CA ALA A 78 -7.18 18.43 -5.25
C ALA A 78 -7.73 17.07 -5.69
N VAL A 79 -7.06 16.38 -6.63
CA VAL A 79 -7.43 15.02 -7.05
C VAL A 79 -7.32 14.03 -5.88
N THR A 80 -6.23 14.11 -5.11
CA THR A 80 -6.03 13.27 -3.92
C THR A 80 -7.13 13.49 -2.88
N LEU A 81 -7.46 14.75 -2.58
CA LEU A 81 -8.54 15.07 -1.63
C LEU A 81 -9.91 14.64 -2.15
N TYR A 82 -10.17 14.78 -3.45
CA TYR A 82 -11.42 14.38 -4.08
C TYR A 82 -11.60 12.85 -4.01
N GLU A 83 -10.56 12.08 -4.30
CA GLU A 83 -10.59 10.63 -4.18
C GLU A 83 -10.76 10.16 -2.74
N MET A 84 -10.09 10.82 -1.79
CA MET A 84 -10.29 10.52 -0.38
C MET A 84 -11.71 10.83 0.11
N ALA A 85 -12.38 11.83 -0.48
CA ALA A 85 -13.74 12.22 -0.11
C ALA A 85 -14.83 11.34 -0.77
N THR A 86 -14.60 10.90 -2.01
CA THR A 86 -15.64 10.25 -2.85
C THR A 86 -15.33 8.80 -3.20
N GLY A 87 -14.11 8.33 -2.95
CA GLY A 87 -13.62 7.00 -3.36
C GLY A 87 -13.35 6.86 -4.87
N ARG A 88 -13.49 7.94 -5.64
CA ARG A 88 -13.29 7.98 -7.10
C ARG A 88 -12.52 9.22 -7.52
N THR A 89 -11.89 9.19 -8.69
CA THR A 89 -11.13 10.33 -9.24
C THR A 89 -12.05 11.22 -10.08
N PRO A 90 -11.79 12.54 -10.18
CA PRO A 90 -12.68 13.46 -10.87
C PRO A 90 -12.74 13.17 -12.38
N SER A 91 -13.91 13.39 -12.97
CA SER A 91 -14.14 13.25 -14.42
C SER A 91 -14.44 14.60 -15.07
N TYR A 92 -14.13 14.70 -16.36
CA TYR A 92 -14.46 15.86 -17.21
C TYR A 92 -15.45 15.39 -18.28
N GLY A 93 -16.53 16.14 -18.52
CA GLY A 93 -17.59 15.77 -19.46
C GLY A 93 -18.26 14.42 -19.15
N THR A 94 -18.59 13.63 -20.18
CA THR A 94 -19.30 12.34 -20.05
C THR A 94 -18.43 11.16 -19.60
N GLY A 95 -17.14 11.39 -19.31
CA GLY A 95 -16.17 10.33 -19.01
C GLY A 95 -15.72 9.52 -20.24
N GLY A 96 -14.56 8.86 -20.17
CA GLY A 96 -14.06 7.94 -21.20
C GLY A 96 -13.05 8.50 -22.22
N SER A 97 -12.70 9.79 -22.14
CA SER A 97 -11.64 10.41 -22.95
C SER A 97 -10.65 11.17 -22.07
N HIS A 98 -9.43 11.41 -22.55
CA HIS A 98 -8.40 12.13 -21.78
C HIS A 98 -8.87 13.57 -21.47
N PRO A 99 -8.78 14.07 -20.21
CA PRO A 99 -9.34 15.38 -19.86
C PRO A 99 -8.84 16.55 -20.72
N ALA A 100 -7.60 16.47 -21.21
CA ALA A 100 -7.02 17.49 -22.10
C ALA A 100 -7.88 17.78 -23.35
N VAL A 101 -8.57 16.77 -23.92
CA VAL A 101 -9.38 16.92 -25.15
C VAL A 101 -10.84 17.27 -24.90
N ILE A 102 -11.30 17.26 -23.65
CA ILE A 102 -12.70 17.52 -23.26
C ILE A 102 -12.89 19.00 -22.99
N LYS A 103 -13.78 19.66 -23.73
CA LYS A 103 -14.00 21.12 -23.57
C LYS A 103 -14.76 21.48 -22.29
N ASP A 104 -15.52 20.53 -21.75
CA ASP A 104 -16.28 20.71 -20.52
C ASP A 104 -15.36 20.74 -19.29
N ASP A 105 -15.80 21.47 -18.25
CA ASP A 105 -15.09 21.55 -16.98
C ASP A 105 -15.31 20.29 -16.12
N VAL A 106 -14.69 20.25 -14.94
CA VAL A 106 -14.82 19.15 -13.99
C VAL A 106 -16.29 18.90 -13.65
N THR A 107 -16.70 17.63 -13.77
CA THR A 107 -18.03 17.18 -13.40
C THR A 107 -18.02 16.75 -11.94
N ILE A 108 -18.73 17.49 -11.10
CA ILE A 108 -18.87 17.21 -9.68
C ILE A 108 -20.34 16.92 -9.40
N ASP A 109 -20.63 15.64 -9.16
CA ASP A 109 -21.94 15.20 -8.73
C ASP A 109 -22.12 15.58 -7.25
N PRO A 110 -23.11 16.41 -6.90
CA PRO A 110 -23.37 16.73 -5.51
C PRO A 110 -23.60 15.48 -4.67
N ASP A 111 -24.19 14.43 -5.23
CA ASP A 111 -24.59 13.21 -4.50
C ASP A 111 -23.40 12.33 -4.09
N ASP A 112 -22.20 12.64 -4.58
CA ASP A 112 -20.94 12.05 -4.09
C ASP A 112 -20.55 12.52 -2.68
N PHE A 113 -21.14 13.62 -2.21
CA PHE A 113 -20.79 14.25 -0.95
C PHE A 113 -21.91 14.09 0.07
N GLU A 114 -21.54 13.77 1.32
CA GLU A 114 -22.50 13.67 2.41
C GLU A 114 -23.36 14.95 2.51
N PRO A 115 -24.70 14.83 2.63
CA PRO A 115 -25.56 15.98 2.82
C PRO A 115 -25.23 16.67 4.15
N GLY A 116 -24.79 17.92 4.09
CA GLY A 116 -24.38 18.69 5.25
C GLY A 116 -24.07 20.15 4.93
N PRO A 117 -23.91 21.01 5.94
CA PRO A 117 -23.77 22.46 5.76
C PRO A 117 -22.48 22.87 5.01
N ALA A 118 -21.48 21.99 4.95
CA ALA A 118 -20.26 22.20 4.18
C ALA A 118 -20.33 21.69 2.73
N ARG A 119 -21.41 20.98 2.33
CA ARG A 119 -21.51 20.31 1.02
C ARG A 119 -21.29 21.30 -0.12
N ASP A 120 -21.99 22.43 -0.10
CA ASP A 120 -21.89 23.44 -1.16
C ASP A 120 -20.51 24.11 -1.17
N GLY A 121 -19.93 24.37 0.00
CA GLY A 121 -18.58 24.91 0.14
C GLY A 121 -17.51 23.96 -0.40
N VAL A 122 -17.61 22.67 -0.09
CA VAL A 122 -16.70 21.62 -0.55
C VAL A 122 -16.83 21.40 -2.06
N ILE A 123 -18.06 21.39 -2.58
CA ILE A 123 -18.31 21.33 -4.03
C ILE A 123 -17.71 22.55 -4.72
N ALA A 124 -17.93 23.75 -4.19
CA ALA A 124 -17.37 24.98 -4.75
C ALA A 124 -15.84 24.98 -4.72
N PHE A 125 -15.24 24.48 -3.64
CA PHE A 125 -13.79 24.27 -3.55
C PHE A 125 -13.29 23.35 -4.65
N PHE A 126 -13.87 22.16 -4.82
CA PHE A 126 -13.41 21.22 -5.84
C PHE A 126 -13.63 21.75 -7.26
N ARG A 127 -14.73 22.48 -7.51
CA ARG A 127 -14.97 23.15 -8.81
C ARG A 127 -13.87 24.15 -9.14
N SER A 128 -13.43 24.95 -8.17
CA SER A 128 -12.33 25.91 -8.38
C SER A 128 -10.97 25.21 -8.45
N ALA A 129 -10.67 24.27 -7.55
CA ALA A 129 -9.37 23.62 -7.46
C ALA A 129 -9.06 22.68 -8.65
N LEU A 130 -10.09 22.05 -9.24
CA LEU A 130 -9.98 21.13 -10.38
C LEU A 130 -10.41 21.78 -11.72
N ALA A 131 -10.61 23.10 -11.74
CA ALA A 131 -11.03 23.81 -12.94
C ALA A 131 -10.08 23.54 -14.12
N ARG A 132 -10.63 23.41 -15.33
CA ARG A 132 -9.84 23.28 -16.57
C ARG A 132 -8.93 24.49 -16.78
N ASP A 133 -9.45 25.70 -16.59
CA ASP A 133 -8.66 26.94 -16.65
C ASP A 133 -7.84 27.10 -15.37
N VAL A 134 -6.52 27.11 -15.51
CA VAL A 134 -5.58 27.30 -14.40
C VAL A 134 -5.78 28.64 -13.69
N LYS A 135 -6.23 29.68 -14.40
CA LYS A 135 -6.51 31.01 -13.80
C LYS A 135 -7.74 31.02 -12.90
N ALA A 136 -8.63 30.04 -13.05
CA ALA A 136 -9.80 29.87 -12.19
C ALA A 136 -9.48 29.07 -10.91
N ARG A 137 -8.26 28.50 -10.82
CA ARG A 137 -7.78 27.78 -9.64
C ARG A 137 -7.16 28.73 -8.63
N HIS A 138 -6.86 28.20 -7.45
CA HIS A 138 -6.18 28.95 -6.41
C HIS A 138 -4.74 29.33 -6.80
N ASP A 139 -4.39 30.60 -6.56
CA ASP A 139 -3.10 31.18 -6.94
C ASP A 139 -1.92 30.60 -6.16
N SER A 140 -2.14 30.23 -4.89
CA SER A 140 -1.13 29.66 -4.00
C SER A 140 -1.67 28.51 -3.15
N ILE A 141 -0.78 27.67 -2.63
CA ILE A 141 -1.15 26.58 -1.72
C ILE A 141 -1.79 27.11 -0.43
N GLU A 142 -1.40 28.31 0.01
CA GLU A 142 -1.97 28.96 1.18
C GLU A 142 -3.40 29.44 0.92
N THR A 143 -3.66 30.06 -0.24
CA THR A 143 -5.03 30.41 -0.65
C THR A 143 -5.92 29.19 -0.81
N MET A 144 -5.38 28.07 -1.33
CA MET A 144 -6.09 26.80 -1.41
C MET A 144 -6.39 26.23 -0.02
N ARG A 145 -5.43 26.32 0.91
CA ARG A 145 -5.61 25.89 2.31
C ARG A 145 -6.71 26.69 3.01
N ILE A 146 -6.72 28.02 2.83
CA ILE A 146 -7.75 28.91 3.37
C ILE A 146 -9.09 28.58 2.73
N ALA A 147 -9.18 28.45 1.40
CA ALA A 147 -10.42 28.10 0.72
C ALA A 147 -10.98 26.74 1.17
N TRP A 148 -10.11 25.74 1.36
CA TRP A 148 -10.49 24.45 1.93
C TRP A 148 -11.03 24.59 3.35
N GLN A 149 -10.37 25.37 4.22
CA GLN A 149 -10.87 25.63 5.58
C GLN A 149 -12.20 26.36 5.55
N SER A 150 -12.31 27.39 4.72
CA SER A 150 -13.51 28.20 4.57
C SER A 150 -14.68 27.44 3.94
N ALA A 151 -14.43 26.40 3.14
CA ALA A 151 -15.48 25.47 2.70
C ALA A 151 -16.21 24.79 3.88
N PHE A 152 -15.53 24.70 5.03
CA PHE A 152 -16.12 24.23 6.29
C PHE A 152 -16.47 25.39 7.28
N GLU A 153 -16.14 26.65 6.96
CA GLU A 153 -16.44 27.83 7.80
C GLU A 153 -17.57 28.73 7.24
N ALA A 154 -17.82 28.72 5.92
CA ALA A 154 -18.77 29.59 5.22
C ALA A 154 -20.23 29.17 5.41
N VAL A 155 -20.69 29.24 6.66
CA VAL A 155 -22.10 29.13 7.07
C VAL A 155 -22.48 30.45 7.74
N PRO A 156 -23.19 31.38 7.07
CA PRO A 156 -23.65 32.61 7.70
C PRO A 156 -24.78 32.37 8.72
N PRO A 157 -24.91 33.26 9.72
CA PRO A 157 -25.65 33.01 10.95
C PRO A 157 -27.12 33.44 10.82
N ALA A 158 -28.01 32.48 10.61
CA ALA A 158 -29.45 32.65 10.85
C ALA A 158 -30.02 31.45 11.63
N ALA A 159 -29.26 31.02 12.64
CA ALA A 159 -29.67 30.25 13.82
C ALA A 159 -28.40 30.08 14.67
N ALA A 160 -27.96 31.16 15.32
CA ALA A 160 -26.83 31.19 16.26
C ALA A 160 -27.01 30.10 17.35
N THR A 161 -26.01 29.38 17.90
CA THR A 161 -24.54 29.53 18.05
C THR A 161 -23.99 28.27 18.81
N PRO A 162 -22.73 28.12 19.32
CA PRO A 162 -21.37 28.65 19.00
C PRO A 162 -20.24 27.56 19.04
N THR A 163 -18.96 27.79 18.66
CA THR A 163 -17.87 28.48 19.41
C THR A 163 -16.68 28.69 18.44
N SER A 164 -16.11 29.88 18.24
CA SER A 164 -15.41 30.79 19.17
C SER A 164 -15.49 32.22 18.61
N VAL A 165 -15.93 33.27 19.31
CA VAL A 165 -15.18 34.02 20.33
C VAL A 165 -16.11 34.53 21.44
N ASN A 166 -16.46 33.62 22.33
CA ASN A 166 -16.60 33.81 23.77
C ASN A 166 -16.62 32.38 24.31
N PRO A 167 -15.99 32.08 25.45
CA PRO A 167 -16.17 30.78 26.06
C PRO A 167 -17.67 30.69 26.38
N VAL A 168 -18.43 29.84 25.67
CA VAL A 168 -19.52 29.16 26.37
C VAL A 168 -18.79 28.41 27.46
N THR A 169 -18.79 28.97 28.65
CA THR A 169 -18.16 28.37 29.80
C THR A 169 -18.75 26.96 29.91
N GLY A 170 -17.95 25.99 30.35
CA GLY A 170 -18.49 24.64 30.60
C GLY A 170 -19.78 24.68 31.43
N GLU A 171 -19.93 25.71 32.27
CA GLU A 171 -21.10 26.06 33.07
C GLU A 171 -22.39 26.25 32.27
N GLU A 172 -22.41 26.93 31.12
CA GLU A 172 -23.65 27.13 30.33
C GLU A 172 -24.15 25.82 29.69
N LEU A 173 -23.23 25.01 29.15
CA LEU A 173 -23.54 23.67 28.64
C LEU A 173 -23.96 22.72 29.76
N ASP A 174 -23.33 22.83 30.93
CA ASP A 174 -23.69 22.05 32.11
C ASP A 174 -25.07 22.45 32.66
N GLN A 175 -25.43 23.73 32.63
CA GLN A 175 -26.77 24.20 32.99
C GLN A 175 -27.85 23.72 32.02
N ALA A 176 -27.58 23.74 30.71
CA ALA A 176 -28.49 23.19 29.70
C ALA A 176 -28.67 21.66 29.87
N ALA A 177 -27.57 20.93 30.10
CA ALA A 177 -27.61 19.50 30.37
C ALA A 177 -28.31 19.14 31.68
N ALA A 178 -28.24 20.01 32.69
CA ALA A 178 -28.98 19.88 33.94
C ALA A 178 -30.49 20.13 33.77
N LYS A 179 -30.91 20.90 32.76
CA LYS A 179 -32.34 21.20 32.48
C LYS A 179 -32.98 20.27 31.44
N ALA A 180 -32.19 19.49 30.70
CA ALA A 180 -32.69 18.58 29.65
C ALA A 180 -33.67 17.51 30.20
N LEU A 181 -34.71 17.17 29.44
CA LEU A 181 -35.69 16.12 29.69
C LEU A 181 -35.60 15.05 28.57
N LEU A 182 -36.33 13.94 28.70
CA LEU A 182 -36.28 12.84 27.71
C LEU A 182 -36.62 13.30 26.29
N ASP A 183 -37.59 14.19 26.14
CA ASP A 183 -38.05 14.66 24.83
C ASP A 183 -37.34 15.94 24.37
N THR A 184 -36.32 16.40 25.13
CA THR A 184 -35.48 17.53 24.71
C THR A 184 -34.68 17.15 23.46
N ALA A 185 -34.73 18.02 22.45
CA ALA A 185 -33.93 17.87 21.24
C ALA A 185 -32.43 17.86 21.59
N ILE A 186 -31.66 16.98 20.95
CA ILE A 186 -30.25 16.78 21.29
C ILE A 186 -29.41 18.05 21.09
N VAL A 187 -29.86 18.91 20.16
CA VAL A 187 -29.30 20.24 19.84
C VAL A 187 -29.39 21.20 21.04
N SER A 188 -30.46 21.13 21.84
CA SER A 188 -30.69 21.99 23.00
C SER A 188 -30.38 21.31 24.34
N ALA A 189 -29.84 20.09 24.30
CA ALA A 189 -29.61 19.29 25.49
C ALA A 189 -28.30 19.63 26.24
N GLY A 190 -27.48 20.59 25.78
CA GLY A 190 -26.20 20.93 26.45
C GLY A 190 -25.03 20.01 26.08
N LEU A 191 -25.02 19.56 24.82
CA LEU A 191 -23.89 18.93 24.13
C LEU A 191 -23.21 19.94 23.23
N THR A 192 -21.91 19.77 22.96
CA THR A 192 -21.21 20.58 21.96
C THR A 192 -21.78 20.32 20.56
N PRO A 193 -21.69 21.28 19.63
CA PRO A 193 -22.17 21.11 18.27
C PRO A 193 -21.54 19.90 17.55
N ARG A 194 -20.27 19.59 17.84
CA ARG A 194 -19.58 18.39 17.32
C ARG A 194 -20.20 17.09 17.82
N ALA A 195 -20.64 17.07 19.07
CA ALA A 195 -21.31 15.91 19.65
C ALA A 195 -22.73 15.73 19.11
N VAL A 196 -23.43 16.84 18.84
CA VAL A 196 -24.76 16.85 18.20
C VAL A 196 -24.68 16.33 16.77
N ASP A 197 -23.73 16.80 15.95
CA ASP A 197 -23.53 16.34 14.57
C ASP A 197 -23.26 14.83 14.50
N ALA A 198 -22.37 14.34 15.38
CA ALA A 198 -22.06 12.92 15.50
C ALA A 198 -23.28 12.06 15.84
N LEU A 199 -24.23 12.58 16.61
CA LEU A 199 -25.46 11.87 17.00
C LEU A 199 -26.53 11.92 15.91
N HIS A 200 -26.63 13.01 15.13
CA HIS A 200 -27.53 13.06 13.99
C HIS A 200 -27.17 12.03 12.91
N ARG A 201 -25.88 11.72 12.71
CA ARG A 201 -25.42 10.68 11.76
C ARG A 201 -25.92 9.27 12.09
N ILE A 202 -26.32 9.02 13.34
CA ILE A 202 -26.93 7.74 13.77
C ILE A 202 -28.42 7.89 14.09
N ASP A 203 -29.06 8.93 13.53
CA ASP A 203 -30.48 9.26 13.68
C ASP A 203 -30.93 9.38 15.15
N VAL A 204 -30.10 10.01 15.98
CA VAL A 204 -30.44 10.37 17.37
C VAL A 204 -30.86 11.83 17.41
N ARG A 205 -32.15 12.09 17.66
CA ARG A 205 -32.71 13.47 17.61
C ARG A 205 -33.10 14.01 18.99
N THR A 206 -33.41 13.13 19.94
CA THR A 206 -33.80 13.49 21.31
C THR A 206 -32.89 12.83 22.35
N VAL A 207 -32.94 13.32 23.59
CA VAL A 207 -32.25 12.67 24.73
C VAL A 207 -32.74 11.23 24.91
N ARG A 208 -34.03 10.96 24.72
CA ARG A 208 -34.62 9.62 24.74
C ARG A 208 -33.94 8.69 23.73
N ASP A 209 -33.77 9.15 22.49
CA ASP A 209 -33.12 8.37 21.43
C ASP A 209 -31.66 8.07 21.80
N LEU A 210 -30.95 9.06 22.36
CA LEU A 210 -29.57 8.87 22.83
C LEU A 210 -29.49 7.81 23.94
N LEU A 211 -30.44 7.81 24.87
CA LEU A 211 -30.47 6.84 25.97
C LEU A 211 -30.84 5.44 25.52
N ALA A 212 -31.62 5.32 24.44
CA ALA A 212 -31.95 4.04 23.81
C ALA A 212 -30.75 3.41 23.08
N ARG A 213 -29.76 4.20 22.66
CA ARG A 213 -28.52 3.67 22.05
C ARG A 213 -27.62 3.01 23.08
N SER A 214 -27.04 1.88 22.70
CA SER A 214 -26.09 1.19 23.55
C SER A 214 -24.83 2.05 23.76
N PRO A 215 -24.20 2.03 24.96
CA PRO A 215 -22.91 2.69 25.17
C PRO A 215 -21.81 2.26 24.18
N PHE A 216 -22.00 1.07 23.58
CA PHE A 216 -21.13 0.46 22.59
C PHE A 216 -21.32 1.07 21.18
N GLU A 217 -22.55 1.32 20.74
CA GLU A 217 -22.80 2.07 19.50
C GLU A 217 -22.21 3.48 19.58
N LEU A 218 -22.34 4.13 20.73
CA LEU A 218 -21.80 5.48 20.97
C LEU A 218 -20.26 5.51 21.01
N SER A 219 -19.60 4.39 21.33
CA SER A 219 -18.12 4.31 21.33
C SER A 219 -17.53 4.02 19.95
N ARG A 220 -18.29 3.35 19.08
CA ARG A 220 -17.90 2.97 17.71
C ARG A 220 -18.30 3.97 16.63
N LEU A 221 -18.77 5.17 17.00
CA LEU A 221 -19.08 6.23 16.03
C LEU A 221 -17.88 6.47 15.09
N SER A 222 -18.00 6.03 13.84
CA SER A 222 -16.94 6.15 12.82
C SER A 222 -16.82 7.61 12.41
N GLY A 223 -15.60 8.09 12.16
CA GLY A 223 -15.35 9.49 11.75
C GLY A 223 -15.45 10.55 12.86
N VAL A 224 -15.70 10.18 14.13
CA VAL A 224 -15.85 11.11 15.25
C VAL A 224 -14.61 11.09 16.16
N ALA A 225 -14.10 12.27 16.54
CA ALA A 225 -12.93 12.41 17.40
C ALA A 225 -13.18 11.93 18.85
N ASP A 226 -12.17 11.34 19.49
CA ASP A 226 -12.26 10.78 20.85
C ASP A 226 -12.72 11.75 21.96
N PRO A 227 -12.36 13.05 21.95
CA PRO A 227 -12.92 14.02 22.90
C PRO A 227 -14.45 14.14 22.79
N THR A 228 -14.98 14.16 21.56
CA THR A 228 -16.41 14.26 21.26
C THR A 228 -17.15 12.98 21.68
N LYS A 229 -16.57 11.81 21.41
CA LYS A 229 -17.10 10.51 21.91
C LYS A 229 -17.13 10.44 23.43
N ARG A 230 -16.14 11.01 24.13
CA ARG A 230 -16.10 11.06 25.59
C ARG A 230 -17.19 11.99 26.15
N GLU A 231 -17.43 13.12 25.50
CA GLU A 231 -18.48 14.05 25.88
C GLU A 231 -19.89 13.43 25.76
N ILE A 232 -20.20 12.82 24.61
CA ILE A 232 -21.47 12.11 24.36
C ILE A 232 -21.70 11.06 25.44
N ARG A 233 -20.69 10.23 25.73
CA ARG A 233 -20.78 9.18 26.76
C ARG A 233 -20.99 9.76 28.15
N ARG A 234 -20.29 10.84 28.51
CA ARG A 234 -20.44 11.52 29.79
C ARG A 234 -21.86 12.04 29.99
N ARG A 235 -22.43 12.71 28.98
CA ARG A 235 -23.82 13.24 29.02
C ARG A 235 -24.87 12.13 29.00
N ALA A 236 -24.68 11.09 28.19
CA ALA A 236 -25.56 9.92 28.20
C ALA A 236 -25.57 9.25 29.59
N LYS A 237 -24.40 9.08 30.25
CA LYS A 237 -24.32 8.54 31.61
C LYS A 237 -25.04 9.45 32.63
N GLN A 238 -24.83 10.76 32.53
CA GLN A 238 -25.51 11.77 33.37
C GLN A 238 -27.04 11.70 33.24
N TRP A 239 -27.57 11.59 32.02
CA TRP A 239 -29.03 11.52 31.78
C TRP A 239 -29.64 10.16 32.09
N ARG A 240 -28.93 9.03 31.91
CA ARG A 240 -29.41 7.72 32.40
C ARG A 240 -29.63 7.76 33.90
N GLY A 241 -28.67 8.30 34.66
CA GLY A 241 -28.78 8.42 36.11
C GLY A 241 -29.90 9.37 36.59
N ARG A 242 -30.24 10.40 35.80
CA ARG A 242 -31.20 11.44 36.20
C ARG A 242 -32.63 11.23 35.66
N LEU A 243 -32.77 10.76 34.42
CA LEU A 243 -34.03 10.70 33.68
C LEU A 243 -34.58 9.26 33.51
N GLN A 244 -33.77 8.24 33.82
CA GLN A 244 -34.18 6.83 33.86
C GLN A 244 -33.80 6.22 35.23
N PRO A 245 -34.48 6.60 36.32
CA PRO A 245 -34.28 5.91 37.59
C PRO A 245 -34.67 4.42 37.41
N PRO A 246 -33.95 3.49 38.08
CA PRO A 246 -34.18 2.07 37.91
C PRO A 246 -35.60 1.73 38.37
N VAL A 247 -36.39 1.17 37.46
CA VAL A 247 -37.65 0.51 37.83
C VAL A 247 -37.28 -0.68 38.71
N THR A 248 -37.56 -0.52 39.99
CA THR A 248 -37.41 -1.54 41.03
C THR A 248 -38.33 -2.73 40.75
N ALA A 249 -37.74 -3.89 40.52
CA ALA A 249 -38.30 -5.16 40.93
C ALA A 249 -37.23 -5.90 41.75
N ALA A 250 -37.64 -6.33 42.93
CA ALA A 250 -36.80 -6.58 44.09
C ALA A 250 -35.94 -7.86 44.03
N SER A 251 -34.92 -7.84 44.88
CA SER A 251 -34.30 -8.99 45.57
C SER A 251 -33.25 -9.81 44.81
N GLN A 252 -31.97 -9.41 44.87
CA GLN A 252 -31.01 -9.83 45.91
C GLN A 252 -29.60 -9.31 45.54
N ALA A 253 -28.87 -8.92 46.58
CA ALA A 253 -27.54 -8.33 46.48
C ALA A 253 -26.51 -9.30 45.92
N GLU A 254 -25.88 -8.95 44.79
CA GLU A 254 -24.48 -9.19 44.49
C GLU A 254 -24.01 -8.08 43.53
N GLU A 255 -22.92 -7.40 43.89
CA GLU A 255 -22.33 -6.30 43.14
C GLU A 255 -21.93 -6.73 41.72
N VAL A 256 -22.78 -6.47 40.73
CA VAL A 256 -22.38 -6.55 39.32
C VAL A 256 -21.74 -5.21 38.96
N GLN A 257 -20.42 -5.15 39.11
CA GLN A 257 -19.58 -4.07 38.62
C GLN A 257 -19.80 -3.85 37.11
N ASP A 258 -20.01 -2.58 36.76
CA ASP A 258 -20.13 -1.94 35.44
C ASP A 258 -19.04 -2.47 34.46
N ASP A 259 -19.31 -3.56 33.74
CA ASP A 259 -18.37 -4.26 32.82
C ASP A 259 -18.45 -3.63 31.41
N SER A 260 -18.20 -2.31 31.32
CA SER A 260 -18.27 -1.53 30.06
C SER A 260 -16.92 -1.37 29.36
N ASP A 261 -16.00 -2.32 29.49
CA ASP A 261 -14.70 -2.25 28.84
C ASP A 261 -14.57 -3.29 27.72
N CYS A 262 -14.50 -2.80 26.48
CA CYS A 262 -14.58 -3.63 25.27
C CYS A 262 -13.26 -4.32 24.89
N GLY A 263 -12.14 -3.96 25.52
CA GLY A 263 -10.81 -4.47 25.14
C GLY A 263 -10.52 -5.88 25.65
N VAL A 264 -9.74 -6.65 24.88
CA VAL A 264 -9.34 -8.04 25.23
C VAL A 264 -8.77 -8.12 26.66
N GLY A 265 -7.91 -7.16 27.04
CA GLY A 265 -7.31 -7.11 28.36
C GLY A 265 -8.30 -6.87 29.50
N SER A 266 -9.35 -6.09 29.27
CA SER A 266 -10.32 -5.81 30.32
C SER A 266 -11.28 -6.97 30.56
N VAL A 267 -11.75 -7.62 29.47
CA VAL A 267 -12.53 -8.85 29.59
C VAL A 267 -11.71 -9.93 30.31
N LEU A 268 -10.44 -10.13 29.94
CA LEU A 268 -9.55 -11.05 30.67
C LEU A 268 -9.36 -10.67 32.14
N GLY A 269 -9.21 -9.38 32.42
CA GLY A 269 -9.10 -8.85 33.78
C GLY A 269 -10.35 -9.16 34.61
N SER A 270 -11.53 -9.12 34.00
CA SER A 270 -12.79 -9.50 34.66
C SER A 270 -12.88 -11.00 34.91
N LEU A 271 -12.25 -11.85 34.09
CA LEU A 271 -12.24 -13.31 34.28
C LEU A 271 -11.46 -13.79 35.51
N VAL A 272 -10.42 -13.06 35.95
CA VAL A 272 -9.67 -13.40 37.17
C VAL A 272 -10.43 -12.91 38.42
N PRO A 273 -10.88 -13.79 39.34
CA PRO A 273 -11.63 -13.35 40.50
C PRO A 273 -10.82 -12.45 41.44
N LYS A 274 -11.35 -11.25 41.74
CA LYS A 274 -10.68 -10.23 42.58
C LYS A 274 -10.48 -10.66 44.04
N HIS A 275 -11.29 -11.60 44.55
CA HIS A 275 -11.20 -12.11 45.91
C HIS A 275 -10.05 -13.11 46.12
N LEU A 276 -9.45 -13.64 45.04
CA LEU A 276 -8.31 -14.54 45.16
C LEU A 276 -7.06 -13.73 45.51
N LYS A 277 -6.30 -14.20 46.51
CA LYS A 277 -4.98 -13.64 46.83
C LYS A 277 -4.09 -13.76 45.60
N LYS A 278 -3.33 -12.69 45.30
CA LYS A 278 -2.46 -12.64 44.11
C LYS A 278 -1.45 -13.80 44.07
N ASP A 279 -0.99 -14.28 45.21
CA ASP A 279 0.01 -15.35 45.28
C ASP A 279 -0.60 -16.74 45.50
N SER A 280 -1.93 -16.87 45.38
CA SER A 280 -2.57 -18.18 45.48
C SER A 280 -2.30 -19.02 44.23
N ALA A 281 -2.09 -20.32 44.43
CA ALA A 281 -1.94 -21.26 43.32
C ALA A 281 -3.16 -21.28 42.39
N GLU A 282 -4.37 -21.00 42.92
CA GLU A 282 -5.59 -20.84 42.11
C GLU A 282 -5.49 -19.63 41.17
N ALA A 283 -5.05 -18.47 41.68
CA ALA A 283 -4.85 -17.29 40.84
C ALA A 283 -3.73 -17.48 39.80
N GLN A 284 -2.63 -18.15 40.17
CA GLN A 284 -1.52 -18.42 39.26
C GLN A 284 -1.94 -19.35 38.11
N VAL A 285 -2.64 -20.46 38.41
CA VAL A 285 -3.19 -21.36 37.38
C VAL A 285 -4.09 -20.61 36.41
N LEU A 286 -4.96 -19.72 36.91
CA LEU A 286 -5.86 -18.94 36.06
C LEU A 286 -5.12 -17.93 35.18
N ARG A 287 -4.06 -17.28 35.68
CA ARG A 287 -3.24 -16.36 34.86
C ARG A 287 -2.50 -17.07 33.75
N LEU A 288 -1.90 -18.23 34.03
CA LEU A 288 -1.25 -19.07 33.03
C LEU A 288 -2.26 -19.57 32.00
N TYR A 289 -3.44 -20.01 32.45
CA TYR A 289 -4.51 -20.48 31.58
C TYR A 289 -5.04 -19.40 30.63
N LEU A 290 -5.18 -18.16 31.13
CA LEU A 290 -5.68 -17.00 30.38
C LEU A 290 -4.60 -16.26 29.57
N GLY A 291 -3.35 -16.77 29.54
CA GLY A 291 -2.26 -16.15 28.80
C GLY A 291 -1.78 -14.80 29.37
N LEU A 292 -2.06 -14.54 30.66
CA LEU A 292 -1.59 -13.36 31.39
C LEU A 292 -0.11 -13.51 31.81
N GLU A 293 0.36 -14.75 31.96
CA GLU A 293 1.75 -15.12 32.24
C GLU A 293 2.30 -16.00 31.10
N ASP A 294 3.62 -16.10 30.99
CA ASP A 294 4.29 -16.86 29.92
C ASP A 294 4.18 -18.37 30.18
N THR A 295 3.97 -19.14 29.10
CA THR A 295 3.91 -20.60 29.10
C THR A 295 4.76 -21.14 27.94
N ALA A 296 5.09 -22.44 27.95
CA ALA A 296 5.94 -23.03 26.92
C ALA A 296 5.18 -23.20 25.59
N THR A 297 3.86 -23.38 25.65
CA THR A 297 2.99 -23.42 24.48
C THR A 297 1.88 -22.39 24.57
N ASP A 298 1.41 -21.88 23.43
CA ASP A 298 0.32 -20.91 23.38
C ASP A 298 -1.05 -21.48 23.83
N TRP A 299 -1.17 -22.82 23.88
CA TRP A 299 -2.35 -23.54 24.34
C TRP A 299 -1.98 -24.66 25.34
N PRO A 300 -1.63 -24.28 26.58
CA PRO A 300 -1.04 -25.21 27.55
C PRO A 300 -2.06 -26.22 28.07
N GLY A 301 -1.66 -27.49 28.13
CA GLY A 301 -2.47 -28.56 28.73
C GLY A 301 -2.45 -28.54 30.26
N ASN A 302 -3.31 -29.32 30.91
CA ASN A 302 -3.41 -29.36 32.38
C ASN A 302 -2.08 -29.74 33.06
N ASN A 303 -1.30 -30.64 32.46
CA ASN A 303 0.02 -31.05 32.99
C ASN A 303 1.06 -29.92 32.94
N GLU A 304 1.01 -29.10 31.90
CA GLU A 304 1.92 -27.96 31.73
C GLU A 304 1.58 -26.85 32.73
N LEU A 305 0.28 -26.51 32.85
CA LEU A 305 -0.22 -25.55 33.84
C LEU A 305 0.12 -25.99 35.27
N ALA A 306 -0.03 -27.28 35.56
CA ALA A 306 0.30 -27.86 36.86
C ALA A 306 1.79 -27.68 37.20
N ARG A 307 2.67 -27.99 36.25
CA ARG A 307 4.12 -27.82 36.42
C ARG A 307 4.51 -26.35 36.62
N ALA A 308 3.96 -25.46 35.79
CA ALA A 308 4.27 -24.02 35.86
C ALA A 308 3.76 -23.35 37.14
N ALA A 309 2.61 -23.80 37.68
CA ALA A 309 2.05 -23.28 38.93
C ALA A 309 2.49 -24.05 40.19
N GLY A 310 3.33 -25.08 40.07
CA GLY A 310 3.79 -25.89 41.21
C GLY A 310 2.67 -26.70 41.89
N VAL A 311 1.64 -27.11 41.17
CA VAL A 311 0.50 -27.89 41.69
C VAL A 311 0.34 -29.22 40.93
N THR A 312 -0.57 -30.09 41.40
CA THR A 312 -0.89 -31.33 40.70
C THR A 312 -1.87 -31.10 39.54
N ALA A 313 -1.80 -31.94 38.50
CA ALA A 313 -2.74 -31.88 37.37
C ALA A 313 -4.21 -32.08 37.81
N GLY A 314 -4.43 -32.89 38.84
CA GLY A 314 -5.76 -33.05 39.46
C GLY A 314 -6.27 -31.74 40.09
N ARG A 315 -5.39 -30.95 40.72
CA ARG A 315 -5.77 -29.64 41.27
C ARG A 315 -6.13 -28.65 40.18
N VAL A 316 -5.40 -28.62 39.07
CA VAL A 316 -5.76 -27.83 37.87
C VAL A 316 -7.14 -28.25 37.33
N GLY A 317 -7.40 -29.57 37.28
CA GLY A 317 -8.68 -30.14 36.88
C GLY A 317 -9.86 -29.80 37.81
N GLN A 318 -9.61 -29.33 39.03
CA GLN A 318 -10.64 -28.77 39.91
C GLN A 318 -10.83 -27.26 39.71
N ILE A 319 -9.73 -26.53 39.52
CA ILE A 319 -9.72 -25.06 39.40
C ILE A 319 -10.41 -24.59 38.12
N ILE A 320 -10.04 -25.16 36.96
CA ILE A 320 -10.53 -24.68 35.66
C ILE A 320 -12.05 -24.84 35.52
N PRO A 321 -12.66 -26.02 35.78
CA PRO A 321 -14.12 -26.16 35.67
C PRO A 321 -14.89 -25.25 36.63
N LYS A 322 -14.37 -25.05 37.85
CA LYS A 322 -14.96 -24.10 38.82
C LYS A 322 -14.93 -22.66 38.28
N ALA A 323 -13.81 -22.25 37.67
CA ALA A 323 -13.69 -20.93 37.07
C ALA A 323 -14.62 -20.75 35.86
N ARG A 324 -14.70 -21.74 34.95
CA ARG A 324 -15.60 -21.71 33.78
C ARG A 324 -17.06 -21.54 34.19
N LYS A 325 -17.53 -22.22 35.25
CA LYS A 325 -18.87 -21.99 35.83
C LYS A 325 -19.10 -20.53 36.23
N GLY A 326 -18.11 -19.88 36.85
CA GLY A 326 -18.16 -18.47 37.19
C GLY A 326 -18.02 -17.50 36.01
N TRP A 327 -17.52 -17.97 34.86
CA TRP A 327 -17.39 -17.16 33.64
C TRP A 327 -18.64 -17.21 32.75
N ARG A 328 -19.41 -18.30 32.80
CA ARG A 328 -20.65 -18.49 32.04
C ARG A 328 -21.62 -17.28 32.06
N PRO A 329 -21.94 -16.65 33.22
CA PRO A 329 -22.89 -15.54 33.26
C PRO A 329 -22.28 -14.18 32.85
N LYS A 330 -20.96 -14.10 32.59
CA LYS A 330 -20.29 -12.83 32.31
C LYS A 330 -20.63 -12.33 30.91
N ARG A 331 -21.27 -11.17 30.84
CA ARG A 331 -21.69 -10.53 29.58
C ARG A 331 -20.51 -10.33 28.61
N GLY A 332 -19.35 -9.91 29.11
CA GLY A 332 -18.16 -9.72 28.27
C GLY A 332 -17.73 -11.01 27.56
N LEU A 333 -17.80 -12.16 28.22
CA LEU A 333 -17.45 -13.45 27.62
C LEU A 333 -18.55 -13.96 26.67
N THR A 334 -19.83 -13.71 26.99
CA THR A 334 -20.95 -14.03 26.10
C THR A 334 -20.83 -13.28 24.77
N GLN A 335 -20.52 -11.97 24.80
CA GLN A 335 -20.30 -11.19 23.59
C GLN A 335 -19.13 -11.73 22.75
N VAL A 336 -18.03 -12.14 23.39
CA VAL A 336 -16.91 -12.77 22.68
C VAL A 336 -17.36 -14.08 22.02
N ARG A 337 -18.14 -14.90 22.71
CA ARG A 337 -18.66 -16.16 22.13
C ARG A 337 -19.53 -15.91 20.91
N ASP A 338 -20.39 -14.88 20.95
CA ASP A 338 -21.24 -14.51 19.82
C ASP A 338 -20.42 -13.98 18.64
N GLU A 339 -19.41 -13.13 18.88
CA GLU A 339 -18.46 -12.66 17.85
C GLU A 339 -17.70 -13.81 17.20
N ILE A 340 -17.24 -14.81 17.98
CA ILE A 340 -16.57 -15.99 17.43
C ILE A 340 -17.51 -16.76 16.50
N VAL A 341 -18.79 -16.91 16.88
CA VAL A 341 -19.80 -17.60 16.07
C VAL A 341 -20.05 -16.86 14.75
N GLU A 342 -20.10 -15.52 14.78
CA GLU A 342 -20.27 -14.69 13.59
C GLU A 342 -19.05 -14.73 12.65
N ASP A 343 -17.83 -14.64 13.21
CA ASP A 343 -16.59 -14.54 12.42
C ASP A 343 -16.02 -15.89 11.97
N ALA A 344 -16.40 -17.00 12.62
CA ALA A 344 -15.84 -18.33 12.36
C ALA A 344 -16.04 -18.80 10.91
N GLY A 345 -17.05 -18.29 10.20
CA GLY A 345 -17.28 -18.60 8.77
C GLY A 345 -17.34 -20.10 8.51
N GLY A 346 -17.89 -20.86 9.47
CA GLY A 346 -17.89 -22.32 9.51
C GLY A 346 -16.69 -22.92 10.24
N VAL A 347 -15.45 -22.69 9.76
CA VAL A 347 -14.25 -23.26 10.39
C VAL A 347 -13.05 -22.31 10.32
N ILE A 348 -12.33 -22.21 11.43
CA ILE A 348 -11.25 -21.24 11.63
C ILE A 348 -10.22 -21.75 12.65
N SER A 349 -8.98 -21.28 12.61
CA SER A 349 -7.99 -21.56 13.66
C SER A 349 -8.16 -20.63 14.85
N ALA A 350 -7.78 -21.07 16.05
CA ALA A 350 -7.81 -20.25 17.26
C ALA A 350 -6.95 -18.99 17.12
N THR A 351 -5.83 -19.07 16.40
CA THR A 351 -5.00 -17.91 16.05
C THR A 351 -5.75 -16.92 15.16
N GLY A 352 -6.46 -17.40 14.13
CA GLY A 352 -7.27 -16.53 13.27
C GLY A 352 -8.41 -15.85 14.04
N VAL A 353 -9.04 -16.55 14.98
CA VAL A 353 -10.04 -15.95 15.88
C VAL A 353 -9.40 -14.90 16.80
N ALA A 354 -8.23 -15.19 17.36
CA ALA A 354 -7.50 -14.24 18.20
C ALA A 354 -7.12 -12.97 17.41
N GLU A 355 -6.68 -13.09 16.16
CA GLU A 355 -6.40 -11.96 15.27
C GLU A 355 -7.67 -11.12 14.97
N ALA A 356 -8.80 -11.78 14.71
CA ALA A 356 -10.08 -11.11 14.52
C ALA A 356 -10.49 -10.33 15.78
N LEU A 357 -10.41 -10.94 16.97
CA LEU A 357 -10.69 -10.28 18.24
C LEU A 357 -9.75 -9.11 18.51
N LEU A 358 -8.46 -9.24 18.21
CA LEU A 358 -7.49 -8.15 18.35
C LEU A 358 -7.77 -6.98 17.41
N THR A 359 -8.44 -7.23 16.29
CA THR A 359 -8.85 -6.23 15.31
C THR A 359 -10.16 -5.57 15.72
N SER A 360 -11.13 -6.34 16.21
CA SER A 360 -12.47 -5.85 16.59
C SER A 360 -12.54 -5.17 17.96
N ARG A 361 -11.71 -5.61 18.92
CA ARG A 361 -11.71 -5.16 20.32
C ARG A 361 -10.45 -4.42 20.74
N GLY A 362 -9.36 -4.58 20.01
CA GLY A 362 -8.05 -4.05 20.39
C GLY A 362 -7.46 -4.74 21.63
N SER A 363 -6.23 -4.35 22.00
CA SER A 363 -5.54 -4.86 23.18
C SER A 363 -4.70 -3.78 23.83
N ASP A 364 -4.61 -3.85 25.16
CA ASP A 364 -3.73 -3.04 26.00
C ASP A 364 -2.28 -3.55 26.01
N ALA A 365 -2.05 -4.78 25.54
CA ALA A 365 -0.73 -5.41 25.50
C ALA A 365 0.01 -5.12 24.18
N ALA A 366 1.33 -5.02 24.28
CA ALA A 366 2.25 -4.88 23.15
C ALA A 366 3.10 -6.14 22.95
N GLY A 367 3.52 -6.39 21.70
CA GLY A 367 4.33 -7.55 21.31
C GLY A 367 3.62 -8.88 21.50
N ASP A 368 4.37 -9.94 21.78
CA ASP A 368 3.87 -11.33 21.88
C ASP A 368 2.77 -11.52 22.94
N ARG A 369 2.77 -10.68 23.98
CA ARG A 369 1.72 -10.66 25.01
C ARG A 369 0.33 -10.37 24.44
N ARG A 370 0.26 -9.60 23.34
CA ARG A 370 -1.00 -9.25 22.67
C ARG A 370 -1.69 -10.50 22.13
N MET A 371 -0.96 -11.32 21.38
CA MET A 371 -1.48 -12.56 20.80
C MET A 371 -1.84 -13.57 21.88
N ARG A 372 -0.96 -13.76 22.87
CA ARG A 372 -1.17 -14.73 23.95
C ARG A 372 -2.43 -14.44 24.77
N ARG A 373 -2.66 -13.17 25.13
CA ARG A 373 -3.88 -12.75 25.83
C ARG A 373 -5.13 -13.03 25.00
N ALA A 374 -5.10 -12.69 23.71
CA ALA A 374 -6.22 -12.97 22.82
C ALA A 374 -6.51 -14.48 22.71
N LEU A 375 -5.48 -15.32 22.57
CA LEU A 375 -5.63 -16.78 22.58
C LEU A 375 -6.20 -17.30 23.90
N GLY A 376 -5.77 -16.77 25.05
CA GLY A 376 -6.33 -17.09 26.36
C GLY A 376 -7.82 -16.74 26.48
N LEU A 377 -8.24 -15.62 25.89
CA LEU A 377 -9.65 -15.21 25.84
C LEU A 377 -10.48 -16.13 24.92
N VAL A 378 -9.95 -16.45 23.74
CA VAL A 378 -10.58 -17.43 22.81
C VAL A 378 -10.76 -18.78 23.51
N ARG A 379 -9.72 -19.26 24.20
CA ARG A 379 -9.79 -20.50 24.97
C ARG A 379 -10.89 -20.46 26.02
N ALA A 380 -10.97 -19.38 26.81
CA ALA A 380 -12.03 -19.23 27.81
C ALA A 380 -13.43 -19.24 27.16
N ALA A 381 -13.61 -18.55 26.04
CA ALA A 381 -14.88 -18.46 25.33
C ALA A 381 -15.32 -19.83 24.76
N VAL A 382 -14.42 -20.50 24.04
CA VAL A 382 -14.70 -21.80 23.38
C VAL A 382 -14.92 -22.90 24.41
N GLU A 383 -14.10 -22.98 25.46
CA GLU A 383 -14.26 -24.01 26.50
C GLU A 383 -15.53 -23.78 27.34
N VAL A 384 -15.98 -22.52 27.52
CA VAL A 384 -17.27 -22.21 28.16
C VAL A 384 -18.45 -22.54 27.26
N GLU A 385 -18.34 -22.34 25.94
CA GLU A 385 -19.38 -22.75 24.98
C GLU A 385 -19.52 -24.28 24.92
N ALA A 386 -18.41 -25.01 24.86
CA ALA A 386 -18.41 -26.48 24.85
C ALA A 386 -19.09 -27.08 26.10
N GLU A 387 -19.09 -26.32 27.19
CA GLU A 387 -19.69 -26.67 28.47
C GLU A 387 -21.24 -26.61 28.48
N ARG A 388 -21.86 -26.16 27.38
CA ARG A 388 -23.32 -26.19 27.14
C ARG A 388 -23.81 -27.53 26.58
N GLY A 389 -22.92 -28.47 26.27
CA GLY A 389 -23.29 -29.80 25.78
C GLY A 389 -23.96 -29.72 24.40
N GLY A 390 -25.14 -30.33 24.25
CA GLY A 390 -25.86 -30.40 22.98
C GLY A 390 -26.30 -29.05 22.39
N GLU A 391 -26.24 -27.97 23.17
CA GLU A 391 -26.51 -26.59 22.69
C GLU A 391 -25.24 -25.83 22.29
N ALA A 392 -24.05 -26.46 22.36
CA ALA A 392 -22.80 -25.80 22.04
C ALA A 392 -22.77 -25.41 20.56
N ARG A 393 -22.55 -24.12 20.29
CA ARG A 393 -22.42 -23.60 18.93
C ARG A 393 -21.00 -23.72 18.35
N LEU A 394 -20.03 -24.09 19.19
CA LEU A 394 -18.62 -24.17 18.82
C LEU A 394 -18.05 -25.51 19.25
N LEU A 395 -17.40 -26.19 18.31
CA LEU A 395 -16.57 -27.35 18.55
C LEU A 395 -15.10 -26.98 18.36
N GLN A 396 -14.21 -27.66 19.09
CA GLN A 396 -12.78 -27.48 18.92
C GLN A 396 -12.07 -28.81 18.79
N ARG A 397 -10.99 -28.81 18.00
CA ARG A 397 -10.06 -29.94 17.88
C ARG A 397 -8.64 -29.44 17.94
N ARG A 398 -7.84 -30.07 18.80
CA ARG A 398 -6.41 -29.81 18.89
C ARG A 398 -5.70 -30.47 17.70
N SER A 399 -4.97 -29.66 16.94
CA SER A 399 -3.94 -30.10 16.00
C SER A 399 -2.56 -30.03 16.67
N HIS A 400 -1.49 -30.39 15.97
CA HIS A 400 -0.13 -30.41 16.52
C HIS A 400 0.31 -29.04 17.07
N HIS A 401 0.13 -27.97 16.29
CA HIS A 401 0.62 -26.62 16.62
C HIS A 401 -0.48 -25.58 16.81
N SER A 402 -1.75 -25.95 16.58
CA SER A 402 -2.87 -25.03 16.69
C SER A 402 -4.14 -25.74 17.13
N VAL A 403 -5.16 -24.97 17.49
CA VAL A 403 -6.51 -25.45 17.77
C VAL A 403 -7.41 -24.98 16.65
N ILE A 404 -8.19 -25.90 16.06
CA ILE A 404 -9.18 -25.58 15.04
C ILE A 404 -10.54 -25.51 15.71
N ILE A 405 -11.30 -24.47 15.40
CA ILE A 405 -12.64 -24.19 15.91
C ILE A 405 -13.61 -24.32 14.73
N ALA A 406 -14.67 -25.09 14.92
CA ALA A 406 -15.75 -25.25 13.94
C ALA A 406 -17.08 -24.81 14.54
N LEU A 407 -17.93 -24.23 13.71
CA LEU A 407 -19.30 -23.87 14.03
C LEU A 407 -20.16 -25.13 14.03
N GLU A 408 -21.01 -25.24 15.04
CA GLU A 408 -22.05 -26.25 15.18
C GLU A 408 -23.40 -25.53 15.20
N LYS A 409 -24.36 -26.00 14.40
CA LYS A 409 -25.73 -25.47 14.40
C LYS A 409 -26.69 -26.55 14.91
N PRO A 410 -26.78 -26.76 16.22
CA PRO A 410 -27.53 -27.88 16.79
C PRO A 410 -29.05 -27.84 16.51
N THR A 411 -29.58 -26.67 16.11
CA THR A 411 -31.00 -26.47 15.79
C THR A 411 -31.35 -26.65 14.31
N ASP A 412 -30.36 -26.80 13.43
CA ASP A 412 -30.53 -26.85 11.98
C ASP A 412 -30.09 -28.22 11.43
N PRO A 413 -31.02 -29.13 11.12
CA PRO A 413 -30.70 -30.50 10.66
C PRO A 413 -30.06 -30.54 9.27
N ASP A 414 -30.18 -29.47 8.47
CA ASP A 414 -29.58 -29.37 7.14
C ASP A 414 -28.19 -28.71 7.18
N ALA A 415 -27.76 -28.22 8.35
CA ALA A 415 -26.45 -27.64 8.53
C ALA A 415 -25.35 -28.70 8.52
N VAL A 416 -24.18 -28.32 7.98
CA VAL A 416 -22.99 -29.18 8.01
C VAL A 416 -22.56 -29.39 9.48
N PRO A 417 -22.45 -30.65 9.93
CA PRO A 417 -21.98 -30.94 11.28
C PRO A 417 -20.57 -30.36 11.49
N GLY A 418 -20.32 -29.78 12.67
CA GLY A 418 -19.02 -29.22 13.01
C GLY A 418 -17.92 -30.29 13.03
N THR A 419 -18.26 -31.56 13.29
CA THR A 419 -17.34 -32.70 13.16
C THR A 419 -16.82 -32.86 11.73
N ASP A 420 -17.69 -32.70 10.74
CA ASP A 420 -17.34 -32.82 9.32
C ASP A 420 -16.45 -31.66 8.85
N LEU A 421 -16.70 -30.46 9.40
CA LEU A 421 -15.86 -29.28 9.18
C LEU A 421 -14.46 -29.47 9.77
N LEU A 422 -14.36 -30.05 10.97
CA LEU A 422 -13.08 -30.38 11.60
C LEU A 422 -12.33 -31.46 10.80
N ASP A 423 -13.01 -32.49 10.31
CA ASP A 423 -12.41 -33.51 9.46
C ASP A 423 -11.98 -32.96 8.10
N TYR A 424 -12.73 -32.00 7.54
CA TYR A 424 -12.32 -31.25 6.36
C TYR A 424 -11.02 -30.48 6.61
N ALA A 425 -10.91 -29.76 7.73
CA ALA A 425 -9.67 -29.06 8.10
C ALA A 425 -8.47 -30.03 8.21
N VAL A 426 -8.66 -31.23 8.78
CA VAL A 426 -7.60 -32.25 8.84
C VAL A 426 -7.18 -32.75 7.46
N ARG A 427 -8.13 -32.94 6.54
CA ARG A 427 -7.81 -33.29 5.14
C ARG A 427 -7.02 -32.17 4.44
N LEU A 428 -7.39 -30.92 4.67
CA LEU A 428 -6.63 -29.75 4.20
C LEU A 428 -5.22 -29.72 4.78
N GLY A 429 -5.05 -30.00 6.08
CA GLY A 429 -3.75 -30.06 6.74
C GLY A 429 -2.81 -31.09 6.11
N LYS A 430 -3.31 -32.27 5.77
CA LYS A 430 -2.54 -33.29 5.06
C LYS A 430 -2.11 -32.83 3.65
N ALA A 431 -2.98 -32.10 2.95
CA ALA A 431 -2.64 -31.53 1.65
C ALA A 431 -1.59 -30.41 1.77
N ALA A 432 -1.66 -29.59 2.82
CA ALA A 432 -0.65 -28.58 3.12
C ALA A 432 0.71 -29.19 3.46
N ASP A 433 0.76 -30.27 4.26
CA ASP A 433 2.00 -31.02 4.53
C ASP A 433 2.65 -31.53 3.23
N GLN A 434 1.85 -32.03 2.29
CA GLN A 434 2.35 -32.47 0.97
C GLN A 434 2.92 -31.30 0.15
N LEU A 435 2.19 -30.18 0.10
CA LEU A 435 2.61 -28.97 -0.60
C LEU A 435 3.90 -28.37 -0.02
N ALA A 436 4.05 -28.38 1.31
CA ALA A 436 5.26 -27.91 1.97
C ALA A 436 6.49 -28.78 1.63
N ALA A 437 6.30 -30.08 1.42
CA ALA A 437 7.38 -30.99 1.04
C ALA A 437 7.86 -30.82 -0.42
N GLU A 438 7.13 -30.10 -1.28
CA GLU A 438 7.49 -29.91 -2.68
C GLU A 438 8.76 -29.04 -2.85
N SER A 439 9.50 -29.32 -3.93
CA SER A 439 10.65 -28.53 -4.38
C SER A 439 10.60 -28.40 -5.91
N PRO A 440 10.40 -27.19 -6.48
CA PRO A 440 10.35 -25.87 -5.82
C PRO A 440 9.09 -25.66 -4.95
N LEU A 441 9.11 -24.63 -4.07
CA LEU A 441 7.95 -24.27 -3.24
C LEU A 441 6.75 -23.89 -4.13
N PRO A 442 5.52 -24.29 -3.76
CA PRO A 442 4.34 -24.04 -4.57
C PRO A 442 4.00 -22.55 -4.62
N THR A 443 3.50 -22.09 -5.77
CA THR A 443 2.92 -20.74 -5.90
C THR A 443 1.53 -20.68 -5.24
N ALA A 444 1.01 -19.49 -4.98
CA ALA A 444 -0.35 -19.30 -4.46
C ALA A 444 -1.41 -20.00 -5.34
N ALA A 445 -1.32 -19.84 -6.66
CA ALA A 445 -2.23 -20.50 -7.61
C ALA A 445 -2.15 -22.04 -7.55
N ARG A 446 -0.95 -22.60 -7.37
CA ARG A 446 -0.78 -24.06 -7.23
C ARG A 446 -1.33 -24.57 -5.89
N THR A 447 -1.08 -23.82 -4.82
CA THR A 447 -1.62 -24.08 -3.49
C THR A 447 -3.14 -24.09 -3.53
N GLU A 448 -3.75 -23.06 -4.11
CA GLU A 448 -5.20 -22.95 -4.27
C GLU A 448 -5.76 -24.14 -5.04
N ALA A 449 -5.22 -24.45 -6.23
CA ALA A 449 -5.69 -25.57 -7.05
C ALA A 449 -5.62 -26.91 -6.30
N ARG A 450 -4.57 -27.14 -5.50
CA ARG A 450 -4.41 -28.37 -4.72
C ARG A 450 -5.35 -28.43 -3.53
N LEU A 451 -5.57 -27.32 -2.81
CA LEU A 451 -6.47 -27.27 -1.66
C LEU A 451 -7.94 -27.35 -2.09
N ARG A 452 -8.34 -26.73 -3.21
CA ARG A 452 -9.69 -26.85 -3.77
C ARG A 452 -10.01 -28.26 -4.27
N ALA A 453 -9.01 -29.07 -4.60
CA ALA A 453 -9.22 -30.48 -4.96
C ALA A 453 -9.60 -31.37 -3.75
N VAL A 454 -9.46 -30.87 -2.51
CA VAL A 454 -9.91 -31.59 -1.32
C VAL A 454 -11.43 -31.54 -1.25
N ARG A 455 -12.08 -32.70 -1.06
CA ARG A 455 -13.54 -32.82 -1.02
C ARG A 455 -14.16 -31.90 0.05
N LEU A 456 -14.92 -30.92 -0.43
CA LEU A 456 -15.75 -30.01 0.36
C LEU A 456 -16.95 -30.77 0.96
N PRO A 457 -17.28 -30.56 2.24
CA PRO A 457 -18.54 -31.05 2.82
C PRO A 457 -19.75 -30.48 2.06
N GLN A 458 -20.80 -31.30 1.88
CA GLN A 458 -22.02 -30.86 1.20
C GLN A 458 -22.70 -29.75 2.01
N GLY A 459 -23.09 -28.65 1.37
CA GLY A 459 -23.72 -27.51 2.05
C GLY A 459 -22.74 -26.50 2.67
N PHE A 460 -21.42 -26.75 2.61
CA PHE A 460 -20.43 -25.78 3.06
C PHE A 460 -20.04 -24.82 1.92
N ALA A 461 -19.98 -23.52 2.21
CA ALA A 461 -19.57 -22.51 1.24
C ALA A 461 -18.04 -22.53 1.02
N GLU A 462 -17.61 -22.21 -0.20
CA GLU A 462 -16.17 -22.09 -0.50
C GLU A 462 -15.54 -20.93 0.29
N LEU A 463 -14.41 -21.23 0.94
CA LEU A 463 -13.60 -20.22 1.62
C LEU A 463 -12.72 -19.47 0.61
N ARG A 464 -12.45 -18.19 0.90
CA ARG A 464 -11.47 -17.40 0.14
C ARG A 464 -10.09 -18.09 0.12
N PRO A 465 -9.32 -17.99 -0.98
CA PRO A 465 -8.06 -18.72 -1.13
C PRO A 465 -7.06 -18.51 0.02
N GLU A 466 -6.94 -17.28 0.52
CA GLU A 466 -6.01 -16.94 1.61
C GLU A 466 -6.46 -17.60 2.92
N ARG A 467 -7.75 -17.56 3.21
CA ARG A 467 -8.35 -18.19 4.41
C ARG A 467 -8.23 -19.72 4.34
N LEU A 468 -8.41 -20.29 3.15
CA LEU A 468 -8.25 -21.73 2.91
C LEU A 468 -6.82 -22.19 3.18
N ALA A 469 -5.82 -21.45 2.69
CA ALA A 469 -4.40 -21.74 2.92
C ALA A 469 -4.01 -21.61 4.40
N LEU A 470 -4.47 -20.56 5.09
CA LEU A 470 -4.21 -20.36 6.53
C LEU A 470 -4.86 -21.46 7.38
N LEU A 471 -6.08 -21.87 7.05
CA LEU A 471 -6.76 -22.99 7.72
C LEU A 471 -6.00 -24.31 7.49
N ALA A 472 -5.59 -24.57 6.24
CA ALA A 472 -4.83 -25.77 5.89
C ALA A 472 -3.49 -25.81 6.64
N ALA A 473 -2.75 -24.70 6.71
CA ALA A 473 -1.51 -24.60 7.46
C ALA A 473 -1.73 -24.82 8.97
N ALA A 474 -2.77 -24.19 9.56
CA ALA A 474 -3.08 -24.36 10.98
C ALA A 474 -3.47 -25.81 11.34
N ALA A 475 -4.06 -26.55 10.41
CA ALA A 475 -4.39 -27.96 10.57
C ALA A 475 -3.24 -28.92 10.21
N SER A 476 -2.14 -28.41 9.65
CA SER A 476 -0.98 -29.21 9.24
C SER A 476 -0.03 -29.54 10.40
N ARG A 477 0.95 -30.40 10.14
CA ARG A 477 2.02 -30.75 11.11
C ARG A 477 3.35 -30.09 10.77
N THR A 478 3.56 -29.75 9.52
CA THR A 478 4.87 -29.34 8.98
C THR A 478 4.78 -28.14 8.06
N ALA A 479 3.59 -27.57 7.86
CA ALA A 479 3.37 -26.48 6.93
C ALA A 479 2.93 -25.18 7.63
N ALA A 480 3.37 -24.06 7.09
CA ALA A 480 2.95 -22.71 7.40
C ALA A 480 2.39 -22.06 6.12
N ALA A 481 1.57 -21.03 6.28
CA ALA A 481 1.06 -20.24 5.16
C ALA A 481 1.24 -18.75 5.43
N ASN A 482 1.38 -17.97 4.35
CA ASN A 482 1.42 -16.52 4.43
C ASN A 482 0.08 -15.89 4.01
N GLY A 483 -0.08 -14.58 4.25
CA GLY A 483 -1.29 -13.84 3.87
C GLY A 483 -1.56 -13.74 2.36
N ARG A 484 -0.67 -14.26 1.50
CA ARG A 484 -0.87 -14.36 0.04
C ARG A 484 -1.38 -15.75 -0.40
N GLY A 485 -1.60 -16.66 0.54
CA GLY A 485 -2.01 -18.02 0.24
C GLY A 485 -0.88 -18.94 -0.25
N GLU A 486 0.38 -18.59 -0.03
CA GLU A 486 1.52 -19.49 -0.31
C GLU A 486 1.76 -20.40 0.89
N VAL A 487 1.83 -21.72 0.65
CA VAL A 487 2.16 -22.73 1.67
C VAL A 487 3.65 -23.10 1.59
N TYR A 488 4.31 -23.18 2.74
CA TYR A 488 5.74 -23.48 2.87
C TYR A 488 6.02 -24.27 4.16
N PRO A 489 7.17 -24.97 4.28
CA PRO A 489 7.55 -25.66 5.52
C PRO A 489 7.57 -24.75 6.76
N ASP A 490 7.07 -25.25 7.89
CA ASP A 490 7.33 -24.65 9.20
C ASP A 490 8.85 -24.73 9.48
N GLU A 491 9.43 -23.65 9.99
CA GLU A 491 10.88 -23.46 10.08
C GLU A 491 11.62 -23.54 8.73
N LEU A 492 11.08 -22.84 7.71
CA LEU A 492 11.68 -22.81 6.36
C LEU A 492 13.18 -22.46 6.41
N ASP A 493 14.00 -23.28 5.75
CA ASP A 493 15.43 -23.03 5.56
C ASP A 493 15.64 -21.61 4.99
N PRO A 494 16.37 -20.72 5.69
CA PRO A 494 16.66 -19.37 5.24
C PRO A 494 17.21 -19.29 3.81
N ARG A 495 17.98 -20.30 3.37
CA ARG A 495 18.48 -20.39 1.99
C ARG A 495 17.35 -20.53 0.98
N ARG A 496 16.40 -21.44 1.22
CA ARG A 496 15.22 -21.65 0.36
C ARG A 496 14.34 -20.40 0.33
N ALA A 497 14.18 -19.74 1.47
CA ALA A 497 13.43 -18.48 1.56
C ALA A 497 14.06 -17.38 0.68
N LEU A 498 15.40 -17.28 0.68
CA LEU A 498 16.16 -16.34 -0.14
C LEU A 498 16.09 -16.67 -1.63
N GLU A 499 16.19 -17.94 -2.02
CA GLU A 499 16.04 -18.38 -3.41
C GLU A 499 14.66 -17.96 -3.98
N GLN A 500 13.60 -18.15 -3.20
CA GLN A 500 12.24 -17.78 -3.61
C GLN A 500 12.02 -16.25 -3.66
N MET A 501 12.81 -15.48 -2.91
CA MET A 501 12.77 -14.01 -2.90
C MET A 501 13.81 -13.35 -3.79
N ALA A 502 14.68 -14.12 -4.46
CA ALA A 502 15.79 -13.59 -5.26
C ALA A 502 15.33 -12.58 -6.32
N SER A 503 14.19 -12.86 -6.99
CA SER A 503 13.59 -11.96 -7.98
C SER A 503 13.07 -10.65 -7.37
N SER A 504 12.51 -10.68 -6.17
CA SER A 504 12.02 -9.47 -5.48
C SER A 504 13.15 -8.64 -4.86
N LEU A 505 14.22 -9.30 -4.40
CA LEU A 505 15.39 -8.66 -3.81
C LEU A 505 16.31 -8.03 -4.86
N GLY A 506 16.30 -8.52 -6.10
CA GLY A 506 17.07 -7.94 -7.21
C GLY A 506 16.54 -6.60 -7.75
N VAL A 507 15.33 -6.17 -7.38
CA VAL A 507 14.73 -4.88 -7.81
C VAL A 507 15.16 -3.71 -6.92
N ILE A 508 15.87 -3.98 -5.82
CA ILE A 508 16.23 -2.96 -4.83
C ILE A 508 17.38 -2.09 -5.38
N ARG A 509 17.08 -0.81 -5.65
CA ARG A 509 18.04 0.17 -6.20
C ARG A 509 18.97 0.80 -5.16
N HIS A 510 18.66 0.65 -3.87
CA HIS A 510 19.44 1.18 -2.75
C HIS A 510 19.95 0.03 -1.87
N GLY A 511 21.13 0.19 -1.26
CA GLY A 511 21.66 -0.85 -0.36
C GLY A 511 20.73 -1.15 0.81
N MET A 512 20.75 -2.39 1.31
CA MET A 512 19.92 -2.90 2.40
C MET A 512 20.81 -3.48 3.50
N ASP A 513 20.57 -3.10 4.75
CA ASP A 513 21.28 -3.66 5.91
C ASP A 513 20.85 -5.13 6.21
N PRO A 514 21.69 -5.99 6.81
CA PRO A 514 21.33 -7.38 7.12
C PRO A 514 20.04 -7.53 7.94
N GLU A 515 19.76 -6.62 8.88
CA GLU A 515 18.52 -6.70 9.66
C GLU A 515 17.29 -6.33 8.84
N GLN A 516 17.42 -5.40 7.88
CA GLN A 516 16.34 -5.08 6.94
C GLN A 516 16.05 -6.25 5.99
N LEU A 517 17.09 -6.98 5.57
CA LEU A 517 16.95 -8.20 4.77
C LEU A 517 16.19 -9.28 5.55
N LYS A 518 16.62 -9.57 6.79
CA LYS A 518 15.94 -10.52 7.69
C LYS A 518 14.49 -10.12 7.94
N ALA A 519 14.22 -8.84 8.22
CA ALA A 519 12.88 -8.33 8.44
C ALA A 519 11.98 -8.50 7.21
N ARG A 520 12.50 -8.26 6.00
CA ARG A 520 11.73 -8.40 4.75
C ARG A 520 11.41 -9.85 4.43
N ILE A 521 12.32 -10.78 4.73
CA ILE A 521 12.05 -12.22 4.58
C ILE A 521 11.02 -12.67 5.60
N ARG A 522 11.15 -12.27 6.87
CA ARG A 522 10.17 -12.56 7.92
C ARG A 522 8.80 -11.97 7.63
N ALA A 523 8.71 -10.83 6.93
CA ALA A 523 7.44 -10.25 6.51
C ALA A 523 6.68 -11.11 5.49
N ARG A 524 7.39 -11.86 4.61
CA ARG A 524 6.76 -12.77 3.65
C ARG A 524 6.63 -14.20 4.20
N TYR A 525 7.60 -14.65 4.99
CA TYR A 525 7.65 -15.95 5.64
C TYR A 525 7.83 -15.78 7.16
N PRO A 526 6.73 -15.54 7.91
CA PRO A 526 6.79 -15.34 9.35
C PRO A 526 7.42 -16.51 10.13
N ARG A 527 7.32 -17.73 9.59
CA ARG A 527 7.80 -18.98 10.19
C ARG A 527 9.12 -19.49 9.56
N VAL A 528 9.99 -18.58 9.14
CA VAL A 528 11.33 -18.91 8.65
C VAL A 528 12.25 -19.34 9.81
N GLY A 529 13.15 -20.30 9.57
CA GLY A 529 14.13 -20.76 10.54
C GLY A 529 15.12 -19.67 10.98
N ALA A 530 15.92 -19.97 11.99
CA ALA A 530 16.91 -19.04 12.52
C ALA A 530 17.96 -18.66 11.46
N PHE A 531 18.17 -17.36 11.26
CA PHE A 531 19.26 -16.85 10.42
C PHE A 531 20.59 -16.93 11.17
N PRO A 532 21.71 -17.12 10.46
CA PRO A 532 23.04 -16.96 11.06
C PRO A 532 23.20 -15.57 11.68
N GLU A 533 23.79 -15.51 12.89
CA GLU A 533 24.10 -14.24 13.56
C GLU A 533 25.31 -13.56 12.95
N GLN A 534 26.28 -14.35 12.47
CA GLN A 534 27.51 -13.86 11.87
C GLN A 534 27.27 -13.41 10.43
N ARG A 535 27.75 -12.20 10.10
CA ARG A 535 27.63 -11.61 8.77
C ARG A 535 28.27 -12.47 7.67
N GLN A 536 29.41 -13.10 7.97
CA GLN A 536 30.14 -13.95 7.02
C GLN A 536 29.32 -15.17 6.58
N ASP A 537 28.57 -15.77 7.52
CA ASP A 537 27.70 -16.90 7.22
C ASP A 537 26.47 -16.48 6.41
N LEU A 538 25.93 -15.28 6.69
CA LEU A 538 24.85 -14.70 5.89
C LEU A 538 25.30 -14.38 4.46
N ASP A 539 26.51 -13.88 4.28
CA ASP A 539 27.13 -13.62 2.97
C ASP A 539 27.31 -14.94 2.19
N ALA A 540 27.80 -15.99 2.86
CA ALA A 540 27.95 -17.32 2.27
C ALA A 540 26.59 -17.91 1.85
N LEU A 541 25.55 -17.67 2.65
CA LEU A 541 24.19 -18.14 2.39
C LEU A 541 23.55 -17.38 1.21
N LEU A 542 23.74 -16.06 1.12
CA LEU A 542 23.32 -15.25 -0.03
C LEU A 542 23.99 -15.69 -1.34
N LYS A 543 25.30 -16.00 -1.29
CA LYS A 543 26.06 -16.50 -2.43
C LYS A 543 25.54 -17.88 -2.88
N LYS A 544 25.24 -18.78 -1.93
CA LYS A 544 24.67 -20.11 -2.23
C LYS A 544 23.26 -20.02 -2.81
N ALA A 545 22.44 -19.09 -2.32
CA ALA A 545 21.07 -18.85 -2.79
C ALA A 545 20.99 -18.13 -4.16
N GLY A 546 22.12 -17.70 -4.73
CA GLY A 546 22.16 -17.02 -6.03
C GLY A 546 21.51 -15.63 -6.04
N VAL A 547 21.38 -14.98 -4.87
CA VAL A 547 20.74 -13.67 -4.75
C VAL A 547 21.68 -12.59 -5.31
N PRO A 548 21.20 -11.65 -6.16
CA PRO A 548 22.04 -10.64 -6.80
C PRO A 548 22.38 -9.47 -5.85
N LEU A 549 22.84 -9.79 -4.64
CA LEU A 549 23.29 -8.83 -3.62
C LEU A 549 24.78 -9.05 -3.34
N VAL A 550 25.55 -7.97 -3.23
CA VAL A 550 26.99 -7.96 -2.94
C VAL A 550 27.23 -7.32 -1.57
N PRO A 551 28.05 -7.91 -0.70
CA PRO A 551 28.39 -7.30 0.58
C PRO A 551 29.22 -6.02 0.38
N GLY A 552 28.75 -4.90 0.95
CA GLY A 552 29.45 -3.62 1.06
C GLY A 552 29.90 -3.31 2.50
N GLN A 553 30.43 -2.12 2.78
CA GLN A 553 30.97 -1.80 4.13
C GLN A 553 29.90 -1.86 5.24
N SER A 554 28.69 -1.35 5.01
CA SER A 554 27.60 -1.27 6.01
C SER A 554 26.30 -1.96 5.61
N GLY A 555 26.27 -2.72 4.51
CA GLY A 555 25.06 -3.42 4.06
C GLY A 555 25.27 -4.22 2.78
N TYR A 556 24.19 -4.72 2.19
CA TYR A 556 24.13 -5.39 0.91
C TYR A 556 23.74 -4.41 -0.19
N ALA A 557 24.58 -4.24 -1.21
CA ALA A 557 24.22 -3.48 -2.40
C ALA A 557 23.71 -4.44 -3.49
N PRO A 558 22.81 -4.02 -4.39
CA PRO A 558 22.56 -4.79 -5.60
C PRO A 558 23.90 -5.03 -6.31
N ARG A 559 24.13 -6.25 -6.77
CA ARG A 559 25.20 -6.51 -7.75
C ARG A 559 24.94 -5.54 -8.89
N ASN A 560 25.94 -4.77 -9.32
CA ASN A 560 25.83 -3.90 -10.49
C ASN A 560 25.49 -4.75 -11.71
N VAL A 561 24.22 -5.07 -11.87
CA VAL A 561 23.62 -5.55 -13.10
C VAL A 561 23.43 -4.28 -13.89
N GLN A 562 24.29 -4.05 -14.89
CA GLN A 562 23.97 -3.10 -15.94
C GLN A 562 22.53 -3.36 -16.37
N ALA A 563 21.73 -2.30 -16.37
CA ALA A 563 20.30 -2.27 -16.61
C ALA A 563 19.79 -3.45 -17.45
N THR A 564 19.19 -4.44 -16.79
CA THR A 564 18.30 -5.39 -17.45
C THR A 564 16.94 -5.22 -16.79
N LEU A 565 16.21 -4.19 -17.21
CA LEU A 565 14.78 -4.06 -16.95
C LEU A 565 14.09 -3.67 -18.26
N LEU A 566 13.67 -4.66 -19.02
CA LEU A 566 12.41 -4.64 -19.76
C LEU A 566 11.82 -6.07 -19.69
N PRO A 567 10.51 -6.22 -19.43
CA PRO A 567 9.86 -7.51 -19.53
C PRO A 567 9.75 -7.88 -21.02
N SER A 568 10.30 -9.03 -21.40
CA SER A 568 9.96 -9.65 -22.68
C SER A 568 9.22 -10.96 -22.42
N SER A 569 8.14 -11.11 -23.16
CA SER A 569 7.17 -12.18 -23.14
C SER A 569 7.83 -13.52 -23.45
N LYS A 570 7.50 -14.53 -22.64
CA LYS A 570 7.49 -15.99 -22.89
C LYS A 570 8.45 -16.53 -23.98
N SER A 571 9.52 -17.20 -23.54
CA SER A 571 9.91 -18.50 -24.09
C SER A 571 10.66 -19.33 -23.03
N ARG A 572 10.34 -20.62 -22.96
CA ARG A 572 11.08 -21.69 -22.28
C ARG A 572 11.45 -22.71 -23.37
N PRO A 573 12.39 -23.64 -23.14
CA PRO A 573 13.80 -23.46 -22.78
C PRO A 573 14.71 -24.19 -23.79
N VAL A 574 16.00 -23.85 -23.90
CA VAL A 574 16.99 -24.80 -24.45
C VAL A 574 18.29 -24.75 -23.62
N THR A 575 18.82 -25.95 -23.43
CA THR A 575 19.90 -26.40 -22.55
C THR A 575 21.29 -26.25 -23.17
N SER A 576 22.29 -25.96 -22.32
CA SER A 576 23.76 -26.16 -22.50
C SER A 576 24.48 -25.20 -23.49
N LEU A 577 25.74 -24.76 -23.34
CA LEU A 577 26.97 -25.37 -22.84
C LEU A 577 27.95 -24.31 -22.26
N SER A 578 28.95 -24.81 -21.54
CA SER A 578 30.01 -24.10 -20.80
C SER A 578 30.87 -23.15 -21.63
N GLY A 579 30.82 -21.84 -21.32
CA GLY A 579 31.82 -20.82 -21.65
C GLY A 579 31.94 -19.82 -20.49
N GLY A 580 33.07 -19.13 -20.33
CA GLY A 580 33.31 -18.19 -19.23
C GLY A 580 32.28 -17.05 -19.18
N ALA A 581 32.14 -16.36 -18.05
CA ALA A 581 31.13 -15.30 -17.86
C ALA A 581 31.22 -14.20 -18.94
N GLY A 582 32.43 -13.83 -19.38
CA GLY A 582 32.63 -12.87 -20.48
C GLY A 582 32.22 -13.41 -21.85
N ASP A 583 32.49 -14.69 -22.13
CA ASP A 583 32.13 -15.31 -23.42
C ASP A 583 30.62 -15.48 -23.58
N ARG A 584 29.90 -15.74 -22.46
CA ARG A 584 28.44 -15.83 -22.47
C ARG A 584 27.78 -14.49 -22.73
N GLU A 585 28.25 -13.44 -22.07
CA GLU A 585 27.74 -12.07 -22.27
C GLU A 585 27.96 -11.59 -23.70
N PHE A 586 29.13 -11.88 -24.28
CA PHE A 586 29.42 -11.57 -25.67
C PHE A 586 28.54 -12.38 -26.65
N ALA A 587 28.40 -13.69 -26.43
CA ALA A 587 27.55 -14.53 -27.27
C ALA A 587 26.05 -14.15 -27.19
N ASP A 588 25.58 -13.71 -26.03
CA ASP A 588 24.21 -13.19 -25.85
C ASP A 588 24.02 -11.85 -26.59
N PHE A 589 25.02 -10.97 -26.56
CA PHE A 589 25.00 -9.72 -27.31
C PHE A 589 24.93 -9.97 -28.82
N GLU A 590 25.77 -10.87 -29.35
CA GLU A 590 25.76 -11.23 -30.77
C GLU A 590 24.42 -11.83 -31.21
N ARG A 591 23.85 -12.73 -30.40
CA ARG A 591 22.53 -13.31 -30.66
C ARG A 591 21.44 -12.24 -30.75
N ARG A 592 21.46 -11.25 -29.87
CA ARG A 592 20.46 -10.15 -29.86
C ARG A 592 20.61 -9.24 -31.08
N MET A 593 21.83 -8.92 -31.48
CA MET A 593 22.09 -8.12 -32.68
C MET A 593 21.67 -8.85 -33.95
N ALA A 594 21.97 -10.16 -34.04
CA ALA A 594 21.53 -11.00 -35.15
C ALA A 594 19.99 -11.08 -35.23
N LEU A 595 19.32 -11.28 -34.09
CA LEU A 595 17.86 -11.31 -34.02
C LEU A 595 17.26 -9.95 -34.42
N SER A 596 17.82 -8.84 -33.93
CA SER A 596 17.37 -7.50 -34.32
C SER A 596 17.51 -7.27 -35.82
N SER A 597 18.57 -7.78 -36.45
CA SER A 597 18.75 -7.70 -37.90
C SER A 597 17.67 -8.48 -38.65
N GLN A 598 17.38 -9.71 -38.21
CA GLN A 598 16.33 -10.55 -38.80
C GLN A 598 14.92 -9.97 -38.62
N GLU A 599 14.61 -9.47 -37.43
CA GLU A 599 13.30 -8.90 -37.09
C GLU A 599 13.14 -7.44 -37.53
N ARG A 600 14.17 -6.84 -38.14
CA ARG A 600 14.19 -5.43 -38.56
C ARG A 600 13.88 -4.48 -37.40
N GLY A 601 14.38 -4.85 -36.22
CA GLY A 601 14.13 -4.19 -34.93
C GLY A 601 14.82 -2.83 -34.80
N PHE A 602 14.27 -1.98 -33.94
CA PHE A 602 14.94 -0.79 -33.43
C PHE A 602 15.60 -1.11 -32.09
N VAL A 603 16.90 -0.88 -31.96
CA VAL A 603 17.66 -1.17 -30.73
C VAL A 603 18.53 0.02 -30.36
N THR A 604 18.52 0.40 -29.09
CA THR A 604 19.44 1.39 -28.54
C THR A 604 20.61 0.70 -27.87
N LEU A 605 21.82 1.09 -28.24
CA LEU A 605 23.08 0.57 -27.73
C LEU A 605 23.79 1.67 -26.94
N SER A 606 24.28 1.34 -25.75
CA SER A 606 25.05 2.28 -24.93
C SER A 606 26.49 1.81 -24.84
N VAL A 607 27.44 2.71 -25.08
CA VAL A 607 28.88 2.41 -25.05
C VAL A 607 29.62 3.45 -24.21
N ASP A 608 30.67 3.03 -23.50
CA ASP A 608 31.54 3.97 -22.81
C ASP A 608 32.10 4.99 -23.81
N TYR A 609 32.05 6.28 -23.48
CA TYR A 609 32.47 7.36 -24.40
C TYR A 609 33.90 7.16 -24.94
N ARG A 610 34.78 6.49 -24.18
CA ARG A 610 36.16 6.21 -24.61
C ARG A 610 36.24 5.19 -25.73
N LEU A 611 35.24 4.33 -25.83
CA LEU A 611 35.15 3.23 -26.79
C LEU A 611 34.15 3.51 -27.91
N TYR A 612 33.58 4.73 -27.97
CA TYR A 612 32.52 5.05 -28.92
C TYR A 612 32.98 4.93 -30.38
N ALA A 613 34.16 5.45 -30.71
CA ALA A 613 34.73 5.32 -32.06
C ALA A 613 35.04 3.86 -32.43
N ASP A 614 35.63 3.11 -31.50
CA ASP A 614 35.95 1.69 -31.70
C ASP A 614 34.67 0.84 -31.86
N ALA A 615 33.60 1.18 -31.13
CA ALA A 615 32.32 0.50 -31.23
C ALA A 615 31.61 0.77 -32.56
N ILE A 616 31.69 1.99 -33.11
CA ILE A 616 31.16 2.29 -34.45
C ILE A 616 31.84 1.40 -35.49
N ALA A 617 33.19 1.35 -35.47
CA ALA A 617 33.95 0.52 -36.40
C ALA A 617 33.64 -0.97 -36.23
N ALA A 618 33.57 -1.47 -34.99
CA ALA A 618 33.29 -2.87 -34.71
C ALA A 618 31.86 -3.29 -35.10
N LEU A 619 30.86 -2.46 -34.80
CA LEU A 619 29.45 -2.77 -35.10
C LEU A 619 29.16 -2.71 -36.60
N SER A 620 29.71 -1.72 -37.31
CA SER A 620 29.56 -1.62 -38.76
C SER A 620 30.25 -2.80 -39.47
N ALA A 621 31.50 -3.11 -39.11
CA ALA A 621 32.25 -4.19 -39.74
C ALA A 621 31.66 -5.59 -39.46
N ARG A 622 31.13 -5.82 -38.26
CA ARG A 622 30.69 -7.16 -37.83
C ARG A 622 29.25 -7.47 -38.21
N PHE A 623 28.38 -6.47 -38.26
CA PHE A 623 26.95 -6.66 -38.54
C PHE A 623 26.49 -6.04 -39.87
N GLY A 624 27.41 -5.46 -40.65
CA GLY A 624 27.12 -4.94 -41.98
C GLY A 624 26.15 -3.75 -41.97
N ALA A 625 26.19 -2.93 -40.92
CA ALA A 625 25.35 -1.74 -40.82
C ALA A 625 26.04 -0.51 -41.41
N GLU A 626 25.30 0.25 -42.21
CA GLU A 626 25.73 1.55 -42.72
C GLU A 626 25.70 2.57 -41.58
N VAL A 627 26.79 3.31 -41.39
CA VAL A 627 26.88 4.33 -40.35
C VAL A 627 26.22 5.62 -40.84
N LEU A 628 25.19 6.06 -40.12
CA LEU A 628 24.48 7.32 -40.38
C LEU A 628 24.82 8.34 -39.28
N ASP A 629 25.68 9.31 -39.62
CA ASP A 629 25.97 10.46 -38.75
C ASP A 629 24.90 11.54 -38.95
N VAL A 630 23.99 11.61 -37.98
CA VAL A 630 22.86 12.53 -38.01
C VAL A 630 23.31 13.99 -37.98
N THR A 631 24.40 14.31 -37.30
CA THR A 631 24.90 15.68 -37.22
C THR A 631 25.49 16.13 -38.55
N ALA A 632 26.31 15.29 -39.18
CA ALA A 632 26.92 15.60 -40.47
C ALA A 632 25.86 15.75 -41.57
N GLU A 633 24.92 14.81 -41.65
CA GLU A 633 23.85 14.79 -42.66
C GLU A 633 22.90 15.98 -42.50
N LEU A 634 22.49 16.29 -41.27
CA LEU A 634 21.61 17.43 -41.02
C LEU A 634 22.30 18.76 -41.37
N LEU A 635 23.58 18.93 -41.00
CA LEU A 635 24.33 20.14 -41.33
C LEU A 635 24.52 20.31 -42.85
N ALA A 636 24.77 19.23 -43.58
CA ALA A 636 24.85 19.26 -45.04
C ALA A 636 23.49 19.65 -45.66
N ALA A 637 22.40 19.03 -45.21
CA ALA A 637 21.05 19.33 -45.68
C ALA A 637 20.61 20.78 -45.36
N MET A 638 21.01 21.30 -44.20
CA MET A 638 20.76 22.69 -43.83
C MET A 638 21.49 23.67 -44.75
N ARG A 639 22.74 23.38 -45.16
CA ARG A 639 23.49 24.23 -46.10
C ARG A 639 22.83 24.28 -47.47
N VAL A 640 22.43 23.13 -48.00
CA VAL A 640 21.74 23.02 -49.30
C VAL A 640 20.40 23.77 -49.25
N THR A 641 19.62 23.57 -48.19
CA THR A 641 18.34 24.27 -48.01
C THR A 641 18.52 25.79 -47.86
N ALA A 642 19.56 26.23 -47.14
CA ALA A 642 19.87 27.65 -46.99
C ALA A 642 20.25 28.30 -48.32
N GLU A 643 21.09 27.63 -49.12
CA GLU A 643 21.48 28.10 -50.45
C GLU A 643 20.28 28.17 -51.40
N ALA A 644 19.42 27.15 -51.41
CA ALA A 644 18.19 27.12 -52.21
C ALA A 644 17.21 28.26 -51.85
N LEU A 645 17.17 28.65 -50.58
CA LEU A 645 16.36 29.78 -50.08
C LEU A 645 17.09 31.13 -50.15
N SER A 646 18.31 31.18 -50.71
CA SER A 646 19.15 32.38 -50.75
C SER A 646 19.40 33.02 -49.37
N VAL A 647 19.51 32.19 -48.33
CA VAL A 647 19.79 32.62 -46.94
C VAL A 647 21.28 32.53 -46.66
N ASP A 648 21.87 33.63 -46.18
CA ASP A 648 23.27 33.68 -45.79
C ASP A 648 23.57 32.73 -44.61
N TRP A 649 24.57 31.85 -44.76
CA TRP A 649 24.93 30.87 -43.74
C TRP A 649 25.37 31.50 -42.41
N SER A 650 25.96 32.70 -42.44
CA SER A 650 26.31 33.45 -41.24
C SER A 650 25.07 33.87 -40.45
N LEU A 651 23.93 34.10 -41.11
CA LEU A 651 22.66 34.38 -40.44
C LEU A 651 22.14 33.13 -39.74
N VAL A 652 22.19 31.96 -40.38
CA VAL A 652 21.83 30.66 -39.76
C VAL A 652 22.64 30.41 -38.48
N LEU A 653 23.96 30.66 -38.52
CA LEU A 653 24.83 30.52 -37.36
C LEU A 653 24.54 31.53 -36.23
N ARG A 654 24.05 32.73 -36.57
CA ARG A 654 23.60 33.72 -35.57
C ARG A 654 22.28 33.31 -34.94
N SER A 655 21.35 32.78 -35.74
CA SER A 655 20.04 32.31 -35.29
C SER A 655 20.10 31.08 -34.40
N ASP A 656 21.18 30.29 -34.45
CA ASP A 656 21.37 29.09 -33.62
C ASP A 656 22.00 29.39 -32.24
N ARG A 657 22.30 30.65 -31.94
CA ARG A 657 22.86 31.04 -30.64
C ARG A 657 21.77 31.02 -29.56
N PRO A 658 22.11 30.71 -28.29
CA PRO A 658 21.14 30.69 -27.19
C PRO A 658 20.44 32.03 -26.94
N ASP A 659 21.06 33.13 -27.37
CA ASP A 659 20.61 34.51 -27.22
C ASP A 659 19.95 35.08 -28.49
N ALA A 660 19.64 34.24 -29.49
CA ALA A 660 18.99 34.67 -30.73
C ALA A 660 17.58 35.22 -30.47
N ALA A 661 17.16 36.18 -31.31
CA ALA A 661 15.80 36.72 -31.23
C ALA A 661 14.76 35.61 -31.47
N PRO A 662 13.58 35.66 -30.81
CA PRO A 662 12.57 34.60 -30.93
C PRO A 662 12.13 34.30 -32.37
N GLN A 663 12.09 35.33 -33.22
CA GLN A 663 11.76 35.20 -34.64
C GLN A 663 12.85 34.47 -35.43
N ASP A 664 14.13 34.72 -35.11
CA ASP A 664 15.27 34.08 -35.78
C ASP A 664 15.37 32.61 -35.39
N ALA A 665 15.10 32.27 -34.13
CA ALA A 665 15.03 30.88 -33.66
C ALA A 665 13.84 30.12 -34.28
N ALA A 666 12.71 30.79 -34.51
CA ALA A 666 11.57 30.21 -35.22
C ALA A 666 11.90 29.96 -36.71
N ASN A 667 12.54 30.91 -37.38
CA ASN A 667 12.98 30.78 -38.76
C ASN A 667 14.03 29.66 -38.92
N LEU A 668 14.97 29.54 -37.97
CA LEU A 668 15.93 28.43 -37.95
C LEU A 668 15.24 27.08 -37.80
N ARG A 669 14.27 26.94 -36.90
CA ARG A 669 13.50 25.71 -36.74
C ARG A 669 12.79 25.32 -38.04
N ARG A 670 12.22 26.28 -38.76
CA ARG A 670 11.60 26.04 -40.07
C ARG A 670 12.60 25.61 -41.15
N LEU A 671 13.79 26.18 -41.15
CA LEU A 671 14.87 25.77 -42.05
C LEU A 671 15.35 24.35 -41.74
N VAL A 672 15.53 24.02 -40.45
CA VAL A 672 15.83 22.66 -40.00
C VAL A 672 14.68 21.71 -40.34
N GLU A 673 13.44 22.19 -40.29
CA GLU A 673 12.27 21.38 -40.61
C GLU A 673 12.32 20.85 -42.03
N LEU A 674 12.57 21.76 -42.97
CA LEU A 674 12.73 21.49 -44.40
C LEU A 674 13.96 20.62 -44.67
N ALA A 675 15.09 20.91 -44.02
CA ALA A 675 16.35 20.18 -44.20
C ALA A 675 16.30 18.75 -43.66
N ALA A 676 15.63 18.52 -42.53
CA ALA A 676 15.55 17.21 -41.90
C ALA A 676 14.61 16.23 -42.62
N ALA A 677 13.73 16.71 -43.51
CA ALA A 677 12.76 15.85 -44.20
C ALA A 677 13.43 14.68 -44.95
N GLY A 678 14.49 14.95 -45.72
CA GLY A 678 15.24 13.90 -46.43
C GLY A 678 15.99 12.96 -45.49
N LEU A 679 16.48 13.46 -44.34
CA LEU A 679 17.12 12.62 -43.32
C LEU A 679 16.11 11.68 -42.65
N GLU A 680 14.93 12.17 -42.31
CA GLU A 680 13.86 11.36 -41.71
C GLU A 680 13.32 10.30 -42.68
N GLU A 681 13.24 10.65 -43.97
CA GLU A 681 12.90 9.70 -45.03
C GLU A 681 13.97 8.61 -45.13
N ARG A 682 15.26 8.94 -45.16
CA ARG A 682 16.34 7.94 -45.19
C ARG A 682 16.34 7.04 -43.95
N LEU A 683 16.15 7.63 -42.76
CA LEU A 683 16.03 6.89 -41.50
C LEU A 683 14.90 5.85 -41.50
N THR A 684 13.81 6.11 -42.22
CA THR A 684 12.63 5.22 -42.26
C THR A 684 12.67 4.25 -43.44
N THR A 685 13.18 4.66 -44.60
CA THR A 685 13.07 3.93 -45.87
C THR A 685 14.32 3.17 -46.30
N ALA A 686 15.49 3.43 -45.70
CA ALA A 686 16.74 2.77 -46.11
C ALA A 686 16.63 1.23 -46.09
N PRO A 687 17.00 0.53 -47.19
CA PRO A 687 16.86 -0.91 -47.29
C PRO A 687 17.89 -1.69 -46.46
N GLU A 688 18.96 -1.04 -46.03
CA GLU A 688 20.06 -1.63 -45.26
C GLU A 688 19.94 -1.32 -43.75
N PRO A 689 20.55 -2.14 -42.87
CA PRO A 689 20.63 -1.84 -41.44
C PRO A 689 21.41 -0.54 -41.22
N LEU A 690 20.85 0.38 -40.42
CA LEU A 690 21.50 1.66 -40.11
C LEU A 690 22.02 1.67 -38.68
N LEU A 691 23.28 2.06 -38.49
CA LEU A 691 23.85 2.45 -37.22
C LEU A 691 23.80 3.98 -37.11
N VAL A 692 22.80 4.48 -36.41
CA VAL A 692 22.55 5.91 -36.16
C VAL A 692 23.46 6.40 -35.05
N VAL A 693 24.30 7.38 -35.37
CA VAL A 693 25.25 8.02 -34.45
C VAL A 693 25.05 9.53 -34.43
N GLU A 694 25.58 10.20 -33.40
CA GLU A 694 25.53 11.67 -33.28
C GLU A 694 24.11 12.26 -33.41
N ALA A 695 23.11 11.58 -32.84
CA ALA A 695 21.70 11.95 -32.93
C ALA A 695 21.28 13.16 -32.06
N ALA A 696 22.23 13.83 -31.40
CA ALA A 696 21.96 14.97 -30.52
C ALA A 696 21.20 16.14 -31.20
N PRO A 697 21.43 16.48 -32.48
CA PRO A 697 20.68 17.54 -33.15
C PRO A 697 19.18 17.27 -33.28
N LEU A 698 18.76 16.00 -33.33
CA LEU A 698 17.32 15.68 -33.37
C LEU A 698 16.62 16.18 -32.12
N ALA A 699 17.26 16.05 -30.96
CA ALA A 699 16.70 16.58 -29.73
C ALA A 699 16.79 18.10 -29.65
N ARG A 700 17.89 18.68 -30.13
CA ARG A 700 18.07 20.14 -30.11
C ARG A 700 16.98 20.86 -30.91
N TYR A 701 16.62 20.32 -32.06
CA TYR A 701 15.67 20.94 -32.98
C TYR A 701 14.26 20.33 -32.90
N ASP A 702 13.95 19.65 -31.80
CA ASP A 702 12.62 19.08 -31.51
C ASP A 702 12.10 18.10 -32.58
N ARG A 703 13.02 17.27 -33.08
CA ARG A 703 12.79 16.21 -34.08
C ARG A 703 12.89 14.80 -33.50
N LEU A 704 12.73 14.62 -32.19
CA LEU A 704 12.74 13.29 -31.55
C LEU A 704 11.62 12.38 -32.03
N GLY A 705 10.52 12.93 -32.57
CA GLY A 705 9.42 12.17 -33.13
C GLY A 705 9.83 11.16 -34.22
N VAL A 706 10.94 11.37 -34.93
CA VAL A 706 11.47 10.35 -35.86
C VAL A 706 11.96 9.10 -35.14
N LEU A 707 12.62 9.25 -33.99
CA LEU A 707 13.11 8.13 -33.19
C LEU A 707 11.94 7.39 -32.52
N GLU A 708 10.90 8.11 -32.10
CA GLU A 708 9.68 7.50 -31.56
C GLU A 708 8.98 6.62 -32.61
N ARG A 709 8.85 7.13 -33.84
CA ARG A 709 8.30 6.34 -34.97
C ARG A 709 9.13 5.10 -35.27
N LEU A 710 10.46 5.19 -35.19
CA LEU A 710 11.35 4.05 -35.36
C LEU A 710 11.25 3.05 -34.20
N ALA A 711 11.06 3.52 -32.97
CA ALA A 711 10.92 2.68 -31.79
C ALA A 711 9.56 1.95 -31.73
N ASP A 712 8.51 2.53 -32.33
CA ASP A 712 7.20 1.88 -32.43
C ASP A 712 7.29 0.56 -33.23
N LYS A 713 6.81 -0.52 -32.61
CA LYS A 713 6.82 -1.88 -33.16
C LYS A 713 5.79 -2.08 -34.27
N ALA A 714 4.75 -1.25 -34.32
CA ALA A 714 3.76 -1.29 -35.38
C ALA A 714 4.30 -0.70 -36.70
N THR A 715 5.36 0.11 -36.62
CA THR A 715 6.01 0.70 -37.80
C THR A 715 6.77 -0.38 -38.57
N ALA A 716 6.29 -0.70 -39.77
CA ALA A 716 7.02 -1.55 -40.70
C ALA A 716 8.34 -0.88 -41.12
N ARG A 717 9.45 -1.62 -41.01
CA ARG A 717 10.80 -1.14 -41.36
C ARG A 717 11.41 -2.03 -42.45
N PRO A 718 12.12 -1.46 -43.43
CA PRO A 718 12.82 -2.24 -44.44
C PRO A 718 13.99 -3.06 -43.86
N ALA A 719 14.68 -2.51 -42.86
CA ALA A 719 15.80 -3.15 -42.16
C ALA A 719 15.94 -2.64 -40.72
N ALA A 720 16.89 -3.20 -39.96
CA ALA A 720 17.14 -2.83 -38.57
C ALA A 720 17.68 -1.40 -38.42
N ARG A 721 17.43 -0.82 -37.24
CA ARG A 721 17.83 0.54 -36.88
C ARG A 721 18.47 0.53 -35.51
N TRP A 722 19.75 0.86 -35.43
CA TRP A 722 20.50 0.81 -34.19
C TRP A 722 20.96 2.20 -33.80
N LEU A 723 20.53 2.69 -32.65
CA LEU A 723 20.95 3.99 -32.12
C LEU A 723 22.10 3.79 -31.13
N LEU A 724 23.28 4.32 -31.42
CA LEU A 724 24.44 4.22 -30.54
C LEU A 724 24.59 5.49 -29.68
N LEU A 725 24.65 5.30 -28.36
CA LEU A 725 24.71 6.38 -27.38
C LEU A 725 25.99 6.30 -26.53
N PRO A 726 26.80 7.37 -26.47
CA PRO A 726 27.95 7.42 -25.57
C PRO A 726 27.51 7.67 -24.12
N VAL A 727 28.07 6.91 -23.17
CA VAL A 727 27.81 7.04 -21.72
C VAL A 727 29.13 7.13 -20.93
N GLU A 728 29.18 7.93 -19.86
CA GLU A 728 30.32 7.97 -18.91
C GLU A 728 30.05 7.05 -17.70
N ARG A 729 31.05 6.30 -17.22
CA ARG A 729 30.97 5.57 -15.94
C ARG A 729 30.58 6.55 -14.81
N GLY A 730 29.36 6.39 -14.28
CA GLY A 730 28.80 7.30 -13.26
C GLY A 730 27.62 8.15 -13.74
N GLY A 731 27.19 8.02 -15.00
CA GLY A 731 25.89 8.51 -15.44
C GLY A 731 25.77 10.03 -15.58
N ALA A 732 26.85 10.76 -15.84
CA ALA A 732 26.81 12.16 -16.27
C ALA A 732 28.02 12.47 -17.17
N LEU A 733 27.78 13.06 -18.35
CA LEU A 733 28.80 13.60 -19.25
C LEU A 733 29.39 14.89 -18.64
N ARG A 734 30.68 14.90 -18.27
CA ARG A 734 31.38 16.15 -17.89
C ARG A 734 31.90 16.90 -19.12
N ARG A 735 31.64 18.22 -19.16
CA ARG A 735 32.22 19.16 -20.14
C ARG A 735 33.76 19.15 -20.08
N ARG A 736 34.43 19.05 -21.23
CA ARG A 736 35.89 19.21 -21.40
C ARG A 736 36.35 20.68 -21.21
N PRO A 737 37.60 20.94 -20.80
CA PRO A 737 38.27 22.24 -20.95
C PRO A 737 39.16 22.31 -22.22
N ALA A 738 39.03 23.44 -22.93
CA ALA A 738 39.93 24.12 -23.90
C ALA A 738 40.55 23.37 -25.12
N GLY A 739 40.02 23.70 -26.31
CA GLY A 739 40.53 23.49 -27.69
C GLY A 739 39.45 24.03 -28.68
N PRO A 740 39.76 24.54 -29.89
CA PRO A 740 38.98 25.59 -30.55
C PRO A 740 37.51 25.20 -30.75
N ARG A 741 36.63 26.11 -30.35
CA ARG A 741 35.20 25.91 -30.08
C ARG A 741 34.42 25.30 -31.25
N LEU A 742 33.76 24.17 -30.99
CA LEU A 742 32.44 23.81 -31.56
C LEU A 742 31.50 23.51 -30.38
N PRO A 743 30.37 24.23 -30.20
CA PRO A 743 29.62 24.25 -28.95
C PRO A 743 28.52 23.18 -28.93
N TRP A 744 28.83 21.89 -28.92
CA TRP A 744 27.78 20.85 -28.98
C TRP A 744 28.14 19.61 -28.16
N CYS A 745 27.53 19.48 -26.97
CA CYS A 745 27.26 18.21 -26.27
C CYS A 745 26.68 18.50 -24.88
N ALA A 746 25.36 18.41 -24.73
CA ALA A 746 24.60 17.97 -23.55
C ALA A 746 23.20 18.58 -23.60
N GLU A 747 22.19 17.74 -23.87
CA GLU A 747 20.81 17.80 -23.32
C GLU A 747 19.82 16.91 -24.09
N GLY A 748 20.23 16.27 -25.19
CA GLY A 748 19.28 15.65 -26.10
C GLY A 748 18.84 14.20 -25.87
N LEU A 749 19.52 13.42 -25.03
CA LEU A 749 19.25 11.98 -24.90
C LEU A 749 19.26 11.59 -23.42
N ARG A 750 18.13 11.84 -22.73
CA ARG A 750 17.76 11.19 -21.47
C ARG A 750 16.27 10.97 -21.38
#